data_AF-A0A3A6NHK3-F1
#
_entry.id   AF-A0A3A6NHK3-F1
#
_cell.length_a   1.000
_cell.length_b   1.000
_cell.length_c   1.000
_cell.angle_alpha   90.00
_cell.angle_beta   90.00
_cell.angle_gamma   90.00
#
_symmetry.space_group_name_H-M   'P 1'
#
loop_
_entity.id
_entity.type
_entity.pdbx_description
1 polymer ?
#
loop_
_entity_poly.entity_id
_entity_poly.type
_entity_poly.pdbx_seq_one_letter_code
_entity_poly.pdbx_strand_id
1 'polypeptide(L)'
;MTIDSGVRSREWENSFEEIYDGAINESNPPLPLFQKVYDGAITATSYAEILLSQAIRRYGPEHPVGYPDTGYYLPVIMNLSGEKVTKLGELVPILNRMRNRIKEELNFYNARLCGESTAYAAEIIEVLRYLKGENLHVAPWTGFVGDPIVRRYGILLVDWTIPGQAVLVGKAKSTEALAKIVSDLQAKGFMIFMAYEVVDQAIEAGLKLGIDFITFTLGNFTQVIHAVNYALRAGLAFGGIAPGLREEQRDYQRRRVRAFVLHFGERDEVQTAAHFAAIFLGFPVLVDHELPADEQIPNWYISHPDYDTMVQVALEVRGIKLKILDIPVPFTVAPAFEGEAIRKKDMYLEFGGGRTPSFELVKMVGENEIEDGKVEVIGPDVDEIAEGSAISGGIYVKIYGRKMQDDFEGVLERRIHDFINYGEGLWHTGQRNICWYRVSKDCVAKGFKFRHYGDLLIAKFKDDFPAIVDRVQVTVYTDPKLVEEKLEEAKAVYARRDARLAGLTDESVESFYSCTLCQSFAPNHVCVVTPERLGLCGAVSWLDGKASNEIDPTGPNQPIKKEGPIDEEKGIWQSVNEFVYNNTNRNIEECSMYSFIDRPMTSCGCFECIMGIVPEVNGVMITTREHGGMTPCGMNFSTLAGSVGGGVQTPGFMGHGRAFVLSKKFISADGGLARLVWMPKELKDWLGDDLRKTAEALGLGADFVDKIADETIGTTAEEIMPFLEEKGHPALTMDPLM
;
A
#
# COMPACT_ATOMS: atom_id res chain seq x y z
N MET A 1 38.71 -5.01 -5.72
CA MET A 1 37.36 -5.52 -5.42
C MET A 1 36.53 -4.36 -4.94
N THR A 2 36.00 -3.60 -5.89
CA THR A 2 35.09 -2.48 -5.65
C THR A 2 33.68 -3.06 -5.57
N ILE A 3 33.04 -2.85 -4.43
CA ILE A 3 31.63 -3.13 -4.20
C ILE A 3 30.84 -2.18 -5.12
N ASP A 4 30.04 -2.76 -6.00
CA ASP A 4 29.16 -2.07 -6.94
C ASP A 4 28.21 -1.13 -6.17
N SER A 5 28.42 0.18 -6.31
CA SER A 5 27.78 1.24 -5.51
C SER A 5 26.78 2.09 -6.31
N GLY A 6 26.28 1.58 -7.45
CA GLY A 6 25.59 2.34 -8.50
C GLY A 6 24.28 3.06 -8.16
N VAL A 7 23.85 3.17 -6.89
CA VAL A 7 22.51 3.71 -6.55
C VAL A 7 22.53 4.85 -5.51
N ARG A 8 23.68 5.15 -4.87
CA ARG A 8 23.78 6.27 -3.91
C ARG A 8 24.62 7.46 -4.39
N SER A 9 25.44 7.31 -5.42
CA SER A 9 26.18 8.42 -6.03
C SER A 9 25.26 9.25 -6.91
N ARG A 10 25.30 10.58 -6.76
CA ARG A 10 24.69 11.49 -7.74
C ARG A 10 25.47 11.38 -9.05
N GLU A 11 24.78 11.50 -10.19
CA GLU A 11 25.44 11.65 -11.50
C GLU A 11 26.00 13.08 -11.69
N TRP A 12 25.55 14.03 -10.87
CA TRP A 12 25.97 15.43 -10.82
C TRP A 12 26.58 15.78 -9.44
N GLU A 13 27.60 16.63 -9.42
CA GLU A 13 28.37 16.91 -8.19
C GLU A 13 28.01 18.25 -7.55
N ASN A 14 27.91 19.33 -8.33
CA ASN A 14 27.82 20.70 -7.77
C ASN A 14 26.44 21.34 -7.94
N SER A 15 25.75 21.06 -9.05
CA SER A 15 24.43 21.65 -9.35
C SER A 15 23.50 20.64 -10.02
N PHE A 16 22.20 20.74 -9.74
CA PHE A 16 21.19 19.97 -10.46
C PHE A 16 21.16 20.29 -11.97
N GLU A 17 21.61 21.48 -12.37
CA GLU A 17 21.62 21.87 -13.78
C GLU A 17 22.58 21.02 -14.65
N GLU A 18 23.59 20.38 -14.04
CA GLU A 18 24.58 19.54 -14.75
C GLU A 18 23.91 18.38 -15.50
N ILE A 19 22.70 17.95 -15.11
CA ILE A 19 21.97 16.88 -15.81
C ILE A 19 21.58 17.28 -17.25
N TYR A 20 21.51 18.58 -17.54
CA TYR A 20 21.17 19.10 -18.86
C TYR A 20 22.41 19.41 -19.71
N ASP A 21 23.61 19.27 -19.16
CA ASP A 21 24.85 19.62 -19.85
C ASP A 21 25.03 18.76 -21.11
N GLY A 22 25.39 19.41 -22.22
CA GLY A 22 25.56 18.75 -23.51
C GLY A 22 24.25 18.32 -24.20
N ALA A 23 23.08 18.58 -23.62
CA ALA A 23 21.80 18.28 -24.26
C ALA A 23 21.51 19.16 -25.49
N ILE A 24 22.07 20.37 -25.52
CA ILE A 24 21.86 21.33 -26.59
C ILE A 24 23.15 21.54 -27.36
N ASN A 25 23.04 21.52 -28.68
CA ASN A 25 24.09 22.02 -29.54
C ASN A 25 24.02 23.56 -29.55
N GLU A 26 24.93 24.21 -28.83
CA GLU A 26 25.01 25.68 -28.75
C GLU A 26 25.20 26.35 -30.12
N SER A 27 25.70 25.64 -31.13
CA SER A 27 25.83 26.17 -32.49
C SER A 27 24.52 26.10 -33.30
N ASN A 28 23.54 25.32 -32.85
CA ASN A 28 22.23 25.18 -33.49
C ASN A 28 21.15 24.85 -32.44
N PRO A 29 20.79 25.83 -31.57
CA PRO A 29 19.78 25.61 -30.54
C PRO A 29 18.37 25.47 -31.15
N PRO A 30 17.46 24.68 -30.53
CA PRO A 30 16.09 24.50 -31.00
C PRO A 30 15.21 25.71 -30.65
N LEU A 31 15.51 26.87 -31.26
CA LEU A 31 14.83 28.14 -31.00
C LEU A 31 13.30 28.08 -31.23
N PRO A 32 12.79 27.40 -32.29
CA PRO A 32 11.34 27.28 -32.48
C PRO A 32 10.64 26.56 -31.32
N LEU A 33 11.27 25.52 -30.74
CA LEU A 33 10.75 24.86 -29.55
C LEU A 33 10.72 25.82 -28.36
N PHE A 34 11.83 26.53 -28.10
CA PHE A 34 11.89 27.47 -26.99
C PHE A 34 10.88 28.61 -27.14
N GLN A 35 10.61 29.06 -28.37
CA GLN A 35 9.57 30.03 -28.66
C GLN A 35 8.17 29.49 -28.30
N LYS A 36 7.83 28.27 -28.74
CA LYS A 36 6.54 27.63 -28.37
C LYS A 36 6.37 27.52 -26.85
N VAL A 37 7.44 27.15 -26.14
CA VAL A 37 7.44 27.06 -24.67
C VAL A 37 7.21 28.43 -24.03
N TYR A 38 7.88 29.47 -24.54
CA TYR A 38 7.72 30.85 -24.07
C TYR A 38 6.28 31.34 -24.27
N ASP A 39 5.71 31.15 -25.47
CA ASP A 39 4.35 31.57 -25.82
C ASP A 39 3.30 30.82 -24.97
N GLY A 40 3.52 29.52 -24.76
CA GLY A 40 2.69 28.69 -23.88
C GLY A 40 2.72 29.15 -22.44
N ALA A 41 3.90 29.49 -21.91
CA ALA A 41 4.05 29.97 -20.53
C ALA A 41 3.42 31.36 -20.33
N ILE A 42 3.53 32.26 -21.30
CA ILE A 42 2.79 33.54 -21.29
C ILE A 42 1.29 33.29 -21.28
N THR A 43 0.81 32.39 -22.14
CA THR A 43 -0.61 32.05 -22.24
C THR A 43 -1.13 31.48 -20.92
N ALA A 44 -0.44 30.49 -20.34
CA ALA A 44 -0.82 29.86 -19.08
C ALA A 44 -0.84 30.86 -17.91
N THR A 45 0.24 31.64 -17.73
CA THR A 45 0.33 32.60 -16.62
C THR A 45 -0.65 33.77 -16.74
N SER A 46 -0.91 34.25 -17.96
CA SER A 46 -1.90 35.30 -18.21
C SER A 46 -3.32 34.79 -18.00
N TYR A 47 -3.60 33.54 -18.42
CA TYR A 47 -4.90 32.92 -18.17
C TYR A 47 -5.14 32.71 -16.67
N ALA A 48 -4.14 32.24 -15.93
CA ALA A 48 -4.19 32.13 -14.48
C ALA A 48 -4.46 33.49 -13.80
N GLU A 49 -3.85 34.58 -14.28
CA GLU A 49 -4.09 35.93 -13.75
C GLU A 49 -5.55 36.37 -13.95
N ILE A 50 -6.10 36.13 -15.14
CA ILE A 50 -7.48 36.48 -15.47
C ILE A 50 -8.44 35.74 -14.52
N LEU A 51 -8.26 34.42 -14.38
CA LEU A 51 -9.11 33.60 -13.52
C LEU A 51 -8.96 33.96 -12.04
N LEU A 52 -7.73 34.18 -11.56
CA LEU A 52 -7.47 34.57 -10.17
C LEU A 52 -8.09 35.94 -9.87
N SER A 53 -7.94 36.90 -10.78
CA SER A 53 -8.53 38.24 -10.63
C SER A 53 -10.05 38.19 -10.60
N GLN A 54 -10.67 37.34 -11.44
CA GLN A 54 -12.12 37.11 -11.42
C GLN A 54 -12.58 36.45 -10.12
N ALA A 55 -11.85 35.44 -9.64
CA ALA A 55 -12.16 34.78 -8.37
C ALA A 55 -12.05 35.75 -7.18
N ILE A 56 -10.97 36.55 -7.09
CA ILE A 56 -10.80 37.56 -6.04
C ILE A 56 -11.92 38.60 -6.09
N ARG A 57 -12.32 39.07 -7.27
CA ARG A 57 -13.45 40.01 -7.40
C ARG A 57 -14.78 39.41 -6.94
N ARG A 58 -14.97 38.10 -7.16
CA ARG A 58 -16.21 37.41 -6.82
C ARG A 58 -16.31 37.02 -5.35
N TYR A 59 -15.22 36.52 -4.78
CA TYR A 59 -15.20 35.88 -3.47
C TYR A 59 -14.45 36.69 -2.39
N GLY A 60 -13.66 37.69 -2.80
CA GLY A 60 -12.77 38.46 -1.93
C GLY A 60 -11.39 37.80 -1.74
N PRO A 61 -10.35 38.58 -1.38
CA PRO A 61 -8.99 38.06 -1.22
C PRO A 61 -8.83 37.12 -0.02
N GLU A 62 -9.69 37.23 1.00
CA GLU A 62 -9.64 36.40 2.21
C GLU A 62 -10.34 35.04 2.06
N HIS A 63 -10.97 34.77 0.90
CA HIS A 63 -11.68 33.52 0.69
C HIS A 63 -10.70 32.32 0.74
N PRO A 64 -11.03 31.24 1.47
CA PRO A 64 -10.19 30.04 1.53
C PRO A 64 -9.96 29.43 0.15
N VAL A 65 -8.80 28.83 -0.05
CA VAL A 65 -8.44 28.09 -1.27
C VAL A 65 -7.57 26.89 -0.90
N GLY A 66 -7.80 25.75 -1.54
CA GLY A 66 -7.09 24.50 -1.25
C GLY A 66 -7.66 23.32 -2.03
N TYR A 67 -6.93 22.21 -2.00
CA TYR A 67 -7.39 20.92 -2.49
C TYR A 67 -7.94 20.06 -1.35
N PRO A 68 -8.83 19.09 -1.64
CA PRO A 68 -9.25 18.11 -0.65
C PRO A 68 -8.09 17.17 -0.26
N ASP A 69 -8.18 16.59 0.93
CA ASP A 69 -7.32 15.49 1.39
C ASP A 69 -5.81 15.72 1.24
N THR A 70 -5.32 16.94 1.49
CA THR A 70 -3.89 17.24 1.47
C THR A 70 -3.42 18.08 2.64
N GLY A 71 -2.33 17.64 3.28
CA GLY A 71 -1.59 18.42 4.28
C GLY A 71 -0.56 19.36 3.64
N TYR A 72 -0.44 19.33 2.30
CA TYR A 72 0.59 20.04 1.54
C TYR A 72 0.07 21.27 0.78
N TYR A 73 -1.06 21.86 1.22
CA TYR A 73 -1.64 23.07 0.64
C TYR A 73 -1.78 22.96 -0.89
N LEU A 74 -1.03 23.78 -1.64
CA LEU A 74 -0.88 23.67 -3.10
C LEU A 74 0.49 23.06 -3.39
N PRO A 75 0.57 21.75 -3.70
CA PRO A 75 1.82 21.04 -3.56
C PRO A 75 2.94 21.53 -4.46
N VAL A 76 2.67 21.98 -5.70
CA VAL A 76 3.72 22.58 -6.56
C VAL A 76 4.36 23.79 -5.88
N ILE A 77 3.53 24.69 -5.36
CA ILE A 77 3.96 25.95 -4.72
C ILE A 77 4.69 25.65 -3.40
N MET A 78 4.09 24.80 -2.55
CA MET A 78 4.69 24.45 -1.26
C MET A 78 6.04 23.74 -1.44
N ASN A 79 6.17 22.85 -2.41
CA ASN A 79 7.43 22.15 -2.67
C ASN A 79 8.53 23.10 -3.13
N LEU A 80 8.24 23.88 -4.18
CA LEU A 80 9.27 24.60 -4.93
C LEU A 80 9.58 25.99 -4.37
N SER A 81 8.66 26.61 -3.63
CA SER A 81 8.88 27.94 -3.03
C SER A 81 8.46 28.08 -1.56
N GLY A 82 7.79 27.08 -0.98
CA GLY A 82 7.59 26.95 0.47
C GLY A 82 6.35 27.64 1.03
N GLU A 83 5.56 28.35 0.21
CA GLU A 83 4.38 29.07 0.68
C GLU A 83 3.23 28.12 1.04
N LYS A 84 2.66 28.33 2.23
CA LYS A 84 1.47 27.65 2.75
C LYS A 84 0.22 28.44 2.36
N VAL A 85 -0.17 28.34 1.10
CA VAL A 85 -1.31 29.11 0.57
C VAL A 85 -2.61 28.59 1.18
N THR A 86 -3.35 29.47 1.84
CA THR A 86 -4.67 29.22 2.44
C THR A 86 -5.76 30.13 1.88
N LYS A 87 -5.41 31.25 1.25
CA LYS A 87 -6.36 32.28 0.78
C LYS A 87 -6.06 32.77 -0.63
N LEU A 88 -7.09 33.22 -1.35
CA LEU A 88 -6.96 33.69 -2.73
C LEU A 88 -5.96 34.84 -2.92
N GLY A 89 -5.91 35.80 -2.00
CA GLY A 89 -5.04 36.97 -2.10
C GLY A 89 -3.54 36.62 -2.09
N GLU A 90 -3.17 35.49 -1.47
CA GLU A 90 -1.80 35.02 -1.34
C GLU A 90 -1.23 34.53 -2.69
N LEU A 91 -2.08 34.15 -3.63
CA LEU A 91 -1.69 33.67 -4.96
C LEU A 91 -1.17 34.78 -5.88
N VAL A 92 -1.60 36.03 -5.67
CA VAL A 92 -1.23 37.17 -6.53
C VAL A 92 0.29 37.43 -6.55
N PRO A 93 0.97 37.61 -5.41
CA PRO A 93 2.43 37.83 -5.42
C PRO A 93 3.20 36.61 -5.97
N ILE A 94 2.68 35.39 -5.77
CA ILE A 94 3.29 34.15 -6.26
C ILE A 94 3.24 34.10 -7.80
N LEU A 95 2.06 34.34 -8.39
CA LEU A 95 1.89 34.35 -9.83
C LEU A 95 2.72 35.47 -10.48
N ASN A 96 2.77 36.66 -9.88
CA ASN A 96 3.59 37.76 -10.39
C ASN A 96 5.09 37.42 -10.38
N ARG A 97 5.58 36.71 -9.36
CA ARG A 97 6.96 36.21 -9.34
C ARG A 97 7.23 35.25 -10.50
N MET A 98 6.29 34.35 -10.82
CA MET A 98 6.44 33.41 -11.93
C MET A 98 6.42 34.14 -13.28
N ARG A 99 5.54 35.12 -13.47
CA ARG A 99 5.55 35.96 -14.69
C ARG A 99 6.87 36.70 -14.90
N ASN A 100 7.44 37.26 -13.83
CA ASN A 100 8.74 37.94 -13.90
C ASN A 100 9.91 37.00 -14.21
N ARG A 101 9.72 35.69 -14.03
CA ARG A 101 10.72 34.65 -14.32
C ARG A 101 10.74 34.27 -15.80
N ILE A 102 9.65 34.47 -16.54
CA ILE A 102 9.61 34.29 -17.99
C ILE A 102 10.46 35.39 -18.65
N LYS A 103 11.46 34.98 -19.46
CA LYS A 103 12.39 35.87 -20.16
C LYS A 103 12.28 35.67 -21.66
N GLU A 104 12.43 36.76 -22.42
CA GLU A 104 12.43 36.74 -23.90
C GLU A 104 13.65 36.04 -24.49
N GLU A 105 14.72 35.90 -23.71
CA GLU A 105 15.93 35.19 -24.15
C GLU A 105 15.67 33.68 -24.27
N LEU A 106 15.62 33.20 -25.52
CA LEU A 106 15.33 31.82 -25.86
C LEU A 106 16.58 30.93 -25.68
N ASN A 107 16.66 30.25 -24.55
CA ASN A 107 17.66 29.23 -24.28
C ASN A 107 17.04 28.11 -23.42
N PHE A 108 17.75 27.00 -23.29
CA PHE A 108 17.19 25.82 -22.63
C PHE A 108 16.93 26.04 -21.13
N TYR A 109 17.77 26.82 -20.46
CA TYR A 109 17.57 27.17 -19.05
C TYR A 109 16.28 27.98 -18.86
N ASN A 110 16.08 29.04 -19.63
CA ASN A 110 14.88 29.87 -19.57
C ASN A 110 13.63 29.10 -20.01
N ALA A 111 13.74 28.19 -20.98
CA ALA A 111 12.63 27.31 -21.36
C ALA A 111 12.19 26.40 -20.20
N ARG A 112 13.13 25.84 -19.41
CA ARG A 112 12.80 25.10 -18.18
C ARG A 112 12.12 25.99 -17.13
N LEU A 113 12.56 27.24 -16.98
CA LEU A 113 11.91 28.20 -16.07
C LEU A 113 10.50 28.62 -16.55
N CYS A 114 10.27 28.66 -17.86
CA CYS A 114 8.93 28.80 -18.44
C CYS A 114 8.05 27.60 -18.10
N GLY A 115 8.62 26.38 -18.14
CA GLY A 115 7.98 25.15 -17.66
C GLY A 115 7.58 25.23 -16.18
N GLU A 116 8.49 25.62 -15.30
CA GLU A 116 8.20 25.84 -13.88
C GLU A 116 7.06 26.87 -13.70
N SER A 117 7.12 27.99 -14.40
CA SER A 117 6.08 29.03 -14.36
C SER A 117 4.72 28.51 -14.83
N THR A 118 4.71 27.63 -15.83
CA THR A 118 3.51 26.94 -16.33
C THR A 118 2.95 25.97 -15.30
N ALA A 119 3.79 25.25 -14.54
CA ALA A 119 3.35 24.39 -13.46
C ALA A 119 2.62 25.18 -12.35
N TYR A 120 3.18 26.32 -11.95
CA TYR A 120 2.52 27.22 -10.98
C TYR A 120 1.20 27.77 -11.52
N ALA A 121 1.17 28.19 -12.80
CA ALA A 121 -0.06 28.67 -13.42
C ALA A 121 -1.15 27.60 -13.45
N ALA A 122 -0.80 26.36 -13.84
CA ALA A 122 -1.75 25.25 -13.88
C ALA A 122 -2.27 24.87 -12.48
N GLU A 123 -1.41 24.84 -11.45
CA GLU A 123 -1.83 24.59 -10.06
C GLU A 123 -2.80 25.69 -9.56
N ILE A 124 -2.54 26.95 -9.90
CA ILE A 124 -3.44 28.07 -9.59
C ILE A 124 -4.78 27.91 -10.33
N ILE A 125 -4.76 27.59 -11.62
CA ILE A 125 -5.99 27.38 -12.39
C ILE A 125 -6.81 26.24 -11.79
N GLU A 126 -6.18 25.11 -11.46
CA GLU A 126 -6.86 23.96 -10.90
C GLU A 126 -7.46 24.26 -9.52
N VAL A 127 -6.71 24.84 -8.58
CA VAL A 127 -7.28 25.12 -7.26
C VAL A 127 -8.44 26.12 -7.33
N LEU A 128 -8.43 27.04 -8.30
CA LEU A 128 -9.58 27.93 -8.55
C LEU A 128 -10.82 27.17 -9.05
N ARG A 129 -10.65 26.04 -9.75
CA ARG A 129 -11.78 25.16 -10.12
C ARG A 129 -12.39 24.50 -8.88
N TYR A 130 -11.58 24.12 -7.91
CA TYR A 130 -12.00 23.52 -6.64
C TYR A 130 -12.78 24.48 -5.71
N LEU A 131 -12.81 25.79 -6.00
CA LEU A 131 -13.75 26.71 -5.34
C LEU A 131 -15.23 26.35 -5.55
N LYS A 132 -15.55 25.53 -6.57
CA LYS A 132 -16.91 25.06 -6.85
C LYS A 132 -17.34 23.87 -5.96
N GLY A 133 -16.41 23.30 -5.19
CA GLY A 133 -16.64 22.13 -4.33
C GLY A 133 -15.55 21.07 -4.53
N GLU A 134 -15.45 20.17 -3.55
CA GLU A 134 -14.40 19.13 -3.50
C GLU A 134 -14.65 17.97 -4.48
N ASN A 135 -15.92 17.68 -4.78
CA ASN A 135 -16.34 16.57 -5.64
C ASN A 135 -16.57 17.03 -7.09
N LEU A 136 -15.50 17.41 -7.79
CA LEU A 136 -15.57 17.83 -9.20
C LEU A 136 -15.59 16.66 -10.19
N HIS A 137 -15.18 15.47 -9.76
CA HIS A 137 -14.94 14.32 -10.61
C HIS A 137 -15.72 13.10 -10.12
N VAL A 138 -16.19 12.29 -11.07
CA VAL A 138 -16.85 11.00 -10.82
C VAL A 138 -15.89 9.91 -11.30
N ALA A 139 -15.82 8.77 -10.61
CA ALA A 139 -15.00 7.66 -11.06
C ALA A 139 -15.34 7.25 -12.51
N PRO A 140 -14.34 6.92 -13.36
CA PRO A 140 -12.94 6.69 -13.02
C PRO A 140 -12.05 7.94 -12.90
N TRP A 141 -12.56 9.13 -13.23
CA TRP A 141 -11.80 10.38 -13.15
C TRP A 141 -11.41 10.73 -11.72
N THR A 142 -10.16 11.14 -11.54
CA THR A 142 -9.60 11.45 -10.22
C THR A 142 -9.54 12.95 -9.94
N GLY A 143 -9.18 13.77 -10.94
CA GLY A 143 -8.72 15.14 -10.66
C GLY A 143 -7.51 15.13 -9.74
N PHE A 144 -7.50 16.00 -8.75
CA PHE A 144 -6.50 16.01 -7.68
C PHE A 144 -6.48 14.68 -6.92
N VAL A 145 -5.33 14.03 -6.87
CA VAL A 145 -5.15 12.78 -6.14
C VAL A 145 -4.70 13.09 -4.71
N GLY A 146 -5.51 12.76 -3.70
CA GLY A 146 -5.26 13.09 -2.29
C GLY A 146 -4.01 12.44 -1.68
N ASP A 147 -3.53 13.01 -0.58
CA ASP A 147 -2.36 12.51 0.17
C ASP A 147 -2.50 11.07 0.66
N PRO A 148 -3.68 10.57 1.09
CA PRO A 148 -3.83 9.16 1.44
C PRO A 148 -3.41 8.22 0.32
N ILE A 149 -3.67 8.59 -0.94
CA ILE A 149 -3.26 7.80 -2.11
C ILE A 149 -1.76 7.95 -2.38
N VAL A 150 -1.22 9.16 -2.24
CA VAL A 150 0.25 9.39 -2.30
C VAL A 150 0.95 8.53 -1.26
N ARG A 151 0.41 8.40 -0.06
CA ARG A 151 0.99 7.60 1.03
C ARG A 151 0.87 6.10 0.77
N ARG A 152 -0.29 5.66 0.27
CA ARG A 152 -0.56 4.27 -0.12
C ARG A 152 0.42 3.74 -1.17
N TYR A 153 0.63 4.48 -2.26
CA TYR A 153 1.43 3.99 -3.40
C TYR A 153 2.76 4.71 -3.60
N GLY A 154 2.94 5.90 -3.03
CA GLY A 154 4.16 6.67 -3.21
C GLY A 154 5.38 6.08 -2.50
N ILE A 155 5.17 5.26 -1.45
CA ILE A 155 6.25 4.48 -0.85
C ILE A 155 6.83 3.47 -1.86
N LEU A 156 5.95 2.85 -2.66
CA LEU A 156 6.33 1.89 -3.70
C LEU A 156 7.13 2.55 -4.85
N LEU A 157 7.03 3.87 -5.02
CA LEU A 157 7.85 4.63 -5.97
C LEU A 157 9.27 4.84 -5.46
N VAL A 158 9.49 4.85 -4.13
CA VAL A 158 10.81 5.18 -3.56
C VAL A 158 11.65 3.94 -3.27
N ASP A 159 11.01 2.78 -3.06
CA ASP A 159 11.64 1.46 -2.96
C ASP A 159 11.73 0.72 -4.32
N TRP A 160 11.10 1.29 -5.35
CA TRP A 160 11.06 0.81 -6.75
C TRP A 160 10.28 -0.49 -6.98
N THR A 161 9.41 -0.87 -6.04
CA THR A 161 8.35 -1.85 -6.28
C THR A 161 7.48 -1.41 -7.46
N ILE A 162 7.17 -0.10 -7.52
CA ILE A 162 6.73 0.56 -8.75
C ILE A 162 7.99 1.11 -9.45
N PRO A 163 8.34 0.63 -10.64
CA PRO A 163 9.62 0.97 -11.28
C PRO A 163 9.69 2.41 -11.80
N GLY A 164 8.54 3.06 -11.99
CA GLY A 164 8.45 4.43 -12.44
C GLY A 164 7.02 4.91 -12.69
N GLN A 165 6.91 6.12 -13.23
CA GLN A 165 5.65 6.77 -13.56
C GLN A 165 5.59 7.09 -15.06
N ALA A 166 4.49 6.73 -15.71
CA ALA A 166 4.21 7.11 -17.08
C ALA A 166 3.08 8.15 -17.11
N VAL A 167 3.35 9.34 -17.65
CA VAL A 167 2.33 10.37 -17.85
C VAL A 167 1.91 10.37 -19.32
N LEU A 168 0.70 9.89 -19.61
CA LEU A 168 0.11 9.77 -20.93
C LEU A 168 -0.78 10.99 -21.20
N VAL A 169 -0.48 11.73 -22.27
CA VAL A 169 -1.14 13.01 -22.59
C VAL A 169 -1.60 13.02 -24.05
N GLY A 170 -2.78 13.58 -24.32
CA GLY A 170 -3.26 13.84 -25.68
C GLY A 170 -4.18 12.75 -26.21
N LYS A 171 -4.01 12.36 -27.48
CA LYS A 171 -4.85 11.38 -28.17
C LYS A 171 -4.01 10.40 -29.00
N ALA A 172 -4.06 9.12 -28.66
CA ALA A 172 -3.37 8.07 -29.39
C ALA A 172 -3.97 7.83 -30.78
N LYS A 173 -3.16 7.33 -31.71
CA LYS A 173 -3.56 7.04 -33.10
C LYS A 173 -4.75 6.06 -33.24
N SER A 174 -4.96 5.21 -32.24
CA SER A 174 -6.10 4.28 -32.15
C SER A 174 -6.27 3.78 -30.71
N THR A 175 -7.48 3.37 -30.36
CA THR A 175 -7.83 2.79 -29.05
C THR A 175 -7.03 1.51 -28.78
N GLU A 176 -6.83 0.65 -29.79
CA GLU A 176 -6.09 -0.60 -29.69
C GLU A 176 -4.60 -0.37 -29.42
N ALA A 177 -4.00 0.61 -30.10
CA ALA A 177 -2.58 0.94 -29.91
C ALA A 177 -2.31 1.51 -28.51
N LEU A 178 -3.23 2.35 -28.00
CA LEU A 178 -3.13 2.83 -26.62
C LEU A 178 -3.28 1.69 -25.62
N ALA A 179 -4.26 0.80 -25.84
CA ALA A 179 -4.47 -0.36 -24.97
C ALA A 179 -3.21 -1.21 -24.82
N LYS A 180 -2.50 -1.47 -25.93
CA LYS A 180 -1.23 -2.19 -25.92
C LYS A 180 -0.16 -1.49 -25.05
N ILE A 181 -0.01 -0.17 -25.17
CA ILE A 181 0.97 0.60 -24.38
C ILE A 181 0.59 0.57 -22.89
N VAL A 182 -0.68 0.81 -22.56
CA VAL A 182 -1.13 0.86 -21.16
C VAL A 182 -1.01 -0.51 -20.51
N SER A 183 -1.45 -1.58 -21.18
CA SER A 183 -1.29 -2.94 -20.67
C SER A 183 0.18 -3.33 -20.50
N ASP A 184 1.06 -2.91 -21.41
CA ASP A 184 2.50 -3.14 -21.29
C ASP A 184 3.10 -2.44 -20.05
N LEU A 185 2.71 -1.19 -19.81
CA LEU A 185 3.11 -0.43 -18.62
C LEU A 185 2.55 -1.05 -17.33
N GLN A 186 1.28 -1.45 -17.30
CA GLN A 186 0.65 -2.12 -16.16
C GLN A 186 1.30 -3.46 -15.84
N ALA A 187 1.59 -4.27 -16.86
CA ALA A 187 2.29 -5.54 -16.70
C ALA A 187 3.71 -5.37 -16.15
N LYS A 188 4.36 -4.24 -16.48
CA LYS A 188 5.64 -3.83 -15.89
C LYS A 188 5.50 -3.17 -14.51
N GLY A 189 4.29 -3.03 -13.96
CA GLY A 189 4.03 -2.46 -12.63
C GLY A 189 4.08 -0.93 -12.56
N PHE A 190 4.00 -0.21 -13.70
CA PHE A 190 4.06 1.25 -13.71
C PHE A 190 2.85 1.91 -13.06
N MET A 191 3.11 3.01 -12.37
CA MET A 191 2.09 4.00 -12.04
C MET A 191 1.80 4.85 -13.28
N ILE A 192 0.53 4.98 -13.65
CA ILE A 192 0.14 5.66 -14.89
C ILE A 192 -0.75 6.86 -14.55
N PHE A 193 -0.46 8.01 -15.16
CA PHE A 193 -1.30 9.20 -15.11
C PHE A 193 -1.78 9.52 -16.53
N MET A 194 -3.08 9.72 -16.72
CA MET A 194 -3.67 9.96 -18.03
C MET A 194 -4.40 11.30 -18.05
N ALA A 195 -4.18 12.10 -19.10
CA ALA A 195 -4.92 13.32 -19.34
C ALA A 195 -5.27 13.49 -20.82
N TYR A 196 -6.40 14.15 -21.11
CA TYR A 196 -6.99 14.31 -22.45
C TYR A 196 -7.65 13.02 -22.99
N GLU A 197 -7.83 12.91 -24.31
CA GLU A 197 -8.62 11.85 -24.97
C GLU A 197 -8.06 10.43 -24.79
N VAL A 198 -6.79 10.26 -24.40
CA VAL A 198 -6.27 8.96 -23.99
C VAL A 198 -7.09 8.33 -22.86
N VAL A 199 -7.73 9.14 -22.01
CA VAL A 199 -8.64 8.63 -20.96
C VAL A 199 -9.85 7.94 -21.58
N ASP A 200 -10.49 8.59 -22.56
CA ASP A 200 -11.68 8.06 -23.22
C ASP A 200 -11.33 6.79 -24.03
N GLN A 201 -10.18 6.78 -24.70
CA GLN A 201 -9.67 5.60 -25.41
C GLN A 201 -9.40 4.43 -24.45
N ALA A 202 -8.82 4.70 -23.27
CA ALA A 202 -8.58 3.66 -22.27
C ALA A 202 -9.88 3.05 -21.71
N ILE A 203 -10.90 3.87 -21.50
CA ILE A 203 -12.24 3.42 -21.09
C ILE A 203 -12.88 2.58 -22.19
N GLU A 204 -12.83 3.04 -23.46
CA GLU A 204 -13.36 2.31 -24.62
C GLU A 204 -12.68 0.94 -24.80
N ALA A 205 -11.37 0.86 -24.54
CA ALA A 205 -10.62 -0.39 -24.58
C ALA A 205 -10.94 -1.37 -23.44
N GLY A 206 -11.73 -0.97 -22.44
CA GLY A 206 -12.07 -1.82 -21.29
C GLY A 206 -10.91 -2.08 -20.33
N LEU A 207 -9.93 -1.18 -20.27
CA LEU A 207 -8.78 -1.30 -19.36
C LEU A 207 -9.21 -1.14 -17.89
N LYS A 208 -8.50 -1.79 -16.98
CA LYS A 208 -8.68 -1.61 -15.53
C LYS A 208 -8.03 -0.28 -15.11
N LEU A 209 -8.86 0.73 -14.82
CA LEU A 209 -8.46 2.10 -14.50
C LEU A 209 -8.87 2.48 -13.07
N GLY A 210 -8.20 3.49 -12.51
CA GLY A 210 -8.52 4.07 -11.22
C GLY A 210 -7.44 3.84 -10.16
N ILE A 211 -7.77 4.26 -8.93
CA ILE A 211 -6.87 4.28 -7.79
C ILE A 211 -6.34 2.88 -7.45
N ASP A 212 -7.18 1.86 -7.50
CA ASP A 212 -6.79 0.49 -7.11
C ASP A 212 -5.84 -0.17 -8.11
N PHE A 213 -5.83 0.29 -9.37
CA PHE A 213 -4.92 -0.19 -10.42
C PHE A 213 -3.74 0.74 -10.68
N ILE A 214 -3.55 1.76 -9.82
CA ILE A 214 -2.48 2.74 -9.92
C ILE A 214 -2.43 3.42 -11.32
N THR A 215 -3.61 3.56 -11.93
CA THR A 215 -3.81 4.08 -13.28
C THR A 215 -4.81 5.25 -13.20
N PHE A 216 -4.30 6.43 -12.91
CA PHE A 216 -5.08 7.61 -12.57
C PHE A 216 -5.53 8.38 -13.82
N THR A 217 -6.84 8.64 -13.93
CA THR A 217 -7.41 9.41 -15.04
C THR A 217 -7.69 10.85 -14.58
N LEU A 218 -6.72 11.74 -14.79
CA LEU A 218 -6.69 13.06 -14.17
C LEU A 218 -7.78 14.00 -14.69
N GLY A 219 -8.04 13.97 -16.00
CA GLY A 219 -8.96 14.88 -16.67
C GLY A 219 -8.35 15.44 -17.95
N ASN A 220 -8.70 16.67 -18.32
CA ASN A 220 -8.24 17.32 -19.56
C ASN A 220 -7.41 18.55 -19.23
N PHE A 221 -6.73 19.16 -20.20
CA PHE A 221 -6.13 20.48 -20.02
C PHE A 221 -5.16 20.61 -18.82
N THR A 222 -5.43 21.51 -17.89
CA THR A 222 -4.58 21.82 -16.73
C THR A 222 -4.53 20.71 -15.69
N GLN A 223 -5.47 19.76 -15.70
CA GLN A 223 -5.48 18.63 -14.78
C GLN A 223 -4.24 17.73 -14.88
N VAL A 224 -3.45 17.80 -15.96
CA VAL A 224 -2.14 17.12 -16.04
C VAL A 224 -1.18 17.55 -14.91
N ILE A 225 -1.39 18.74 -14.31
CA ILE A 225 -0.61 19.22 -13.16
C ILE A 225 -0.74 18.29 -11.94
N HIS A 226 -1.83 17.51 -11.86
CA HIS A 226 -2.03 16.58 -10.76
C HIS A 226 -1.01 15.41 -10.78
N ALA A 227 -0.41 15.07 -11.93
CA ALA A 227 0.74 14.17 -11.96
C ALA A 227 1.98 14.81 -11.31
N VAL A 228 2.22 16.09 -11.59
CA VAL A 228 3.36 16.85 -11.06
C VAL A 228 3.21 17.07 -9.55
N ASN A 229 2.03 17.51 -9.11
CA ASN A 229 1.77 17.78 -7.70
C ASN A 229 1.74 16.48 -6.87
N TYR A 230 1.39 15.34 -7.48
CA TYR A 230 1.54 14.01 -6.88
C TYR A 230 3.03 13.65 -6.70
N ALA A 231 3.82 13.75 -7.77
CA ALA A 231 5.26 13.45 -7.74
C ALA A 231 6.02 14.30 -6.71
N LEU A 232 5.75 15.61 -6.68
CA LEU A 232 6.38 16.54 -5.74
C LEU A 232 6.07 16.20 -4.27
N ARG A 233 4.86 15.73 -3.96
CA ARG A 233 4.52 15.31 -2.58
C ARG A 233 5.35 14.13 -2.09
N ALA A 234 5.88 13.28 -2.97
CA ALA A 234 6.79 12.21 -2.55
C ALA A 234 8.06 12.75 -1.87
N GLY A 235 8.59 13.89 -2.33
CA GLY A 235 9.76 14.54 -1.74
C GLY A 235 9.50 15.08 -0.33
N LEU A 236 8.32 15.65 -0.09
CA LEU A 236 7.90 16.10 1.26
C LEU A 236 7.55 14.92 2.17
N ALA A 237 6.82 13.94 1.66
CA ALA A 237 6.26 12.85 2.45
C ALA A 237 7.32 11.80 2.84
N PHE A 238 8.14 11.36 1.88
CA PHE A 238 9.09 10.27 2.07
C PHE A 238 10.54 10.77 2.06
N GLY A 239 10.83 11.83 1.31
CA GLY A 239 12.16 12.45 1.29
C GLY A 239 12.46 13.30 2.53
N GLY A 240 11.42 13.72 3.28
CA GLY A 240 11.57 14.60 4.44
C GLY A 240 12.16 15.98 4.09
N ILE A 241 12.10 16.38 2.81
CA ILE A 241 12.70 17.62 2.33
C ILE A 241 11.86 18.80 2.84
N ALA A 242 12.51 19.83 3.37
CA ALA A 242 11.77 20.99 3.85
C ALA A 242 11.09 21.74 2.68
N PRO A 243 9.87 22.28 2.88
CA PRO A 243 9.19 23.11 1.87
C PRO A 243 10.07 24.28 1.40
N GLY A 244 10.11 24.53 0.08
CA GLY A 244 10.85 25.63 -0.53
C GLY A 244 12.33 25.34 -0.83
N LEU A 245 12.86 24.18 -0.44
CA LEU A 245 14.19 23.73 -0.86
C LEU A 245 14.16 23.22 -2.31
N ARG A 246 13.99 24.16 -3.25
CA ARG A 246 13.71 23.91 -4.68
C ARG A 246 14.66 22.92 -5.33
N GLU A 247 15.97 23.08 -5.13
CA GLU A 247 16.97 22.23 -5.76
C GLU A 247 17.04 20.84 -5.14
N GLU A 248 16.82 20.71 -3.83
CA GLU A 248 16.75 19.40 -3.16
C GLU A 248 15.52 18.63 -3.62
N GLN A 249 14.39 19.32 -3.81
CA GLN A 249 13.19 18.71 -4.39
C GLN A 249 13.47 18.18 -5.79
N ARG A 250 14.09 18.98 -6.67
CA ARG A 250 14.45 18.56 -8.03
C ARG A 250 15.42 17.37 -8.03
N ASP A 251 16.45 17.40 -7.18
CA ASP A 251 17.39 16.28 -6.97
C ASP A 251 16.64 15.00 -6.60
N TYR A 252 15.70 15.10 -5.66
CA TYR A 252 14.88 13.97 -5.21
C TYR A 252 14.00 13.43 -6.33
N GLN A 253 13.30 14.31 -7.06
CA GLN A 253 12.46 13.93 -8.18
C GLN A 253 13.26 13.16 -9.23
N ARG A 254 14.40 13.70 -9.69
CA ARG A 254 15.24 13.02 -10.68
C ARG A 254 15.78 11.67 -10.20
N ARG A 255 16.12 11.53 -8.93
CA ARG A 255 16.74 10.31 -8.39
C ARG A 255 15.74 9.22 -8.04
N ARG A 256 14.61 9.59 -7.43
CA ARG A 256 13.66 8.66 -6.82
C ARG A 256 12.38 8.51 -7.63
N VAL A 257 11.85 9.60 -8.16
CA VAL A 257 10.60 9.58 -8.92
C VAL A 257 10.91 9.37 -10.40
N ARG A 258 10.88 8.10 -10.82
CA ARG A 258 11.26 7.66 -12.18
C ARG A 258 10.16 7.95 -13.20
N ALA A 259 9.84 9.22 -13.41
CA ALA A 259 8.79 9.66 -14.31
C ALA A 259 9.27 9.99 -15.73
N PHE A 260 8.41 9.76 -16.72
CA PHE A 260 8.53 10.24 -18.10
C PHE A 260 7.15 10.57 -18.67
N VAL A 261 7.11 11.39 -19.73
CA VAL A 261 5.87 11.78 -20.42
C VAL A 261 5.82 11.16 -21.81
N LEU A 262 4.67 10.57 -22.17
CA LEU A 262 4.34 10.17 -23.54
C LEU A 262 3.20 11.05 -24.04
N HIS A 263 3.49 11.90 -25.03
CA HIS A 263 2.50 12.75 -25.69
C HIS A 263 2.03 12.10 -26.99
N PHE A 264 0.72 12.01 -27.15
CA PHE A 264 0.08 11.44 -28.31
C PHE A 264 -0.72 12.48 -29.10
N GLY A 265 -0.56 12.48 -30.42
CA GLY A 265 -1.24 13.39 -31.33
C GLY A 265 -0.65 14.79 -31.35
N GLU A 266 -1.37 15.73 -31.96
CA GLU A 266 -0.94 17.13 -32.05
C GLU A 266 -0.78 17.76 -30.66
N ARG A 267 0.13 18.74 -30.56
CA ARG A 267 0.39 19.49 -29.34
C ARG A 267 0.22 20.98 -29.58
N ASP A 268 -0.37 21.66 -28.61
CA ASP A 268 -0.39 23.12 -28.57
C ASP A 268 0.80 23.70 -27.77
N GLU A 269 0.94 25.03 -27.77
CA GLU A 269 2.00 25.74 -27.05
C GLU A 269 1.89 25.55 -25.54
N VAL A 270 0.69 25.46 -24.97
CA VAL A 270 0.47 25.29 -23.52
C VAL A 270 0.86 23.88 -23.08
N GLN A 271 0.51 22.85 -23.84
CA GLN A 271 0.96 21.48 -23.64
C GLN A 271 2.48 21.38 -23.77
N THR A 272 3.06 22.05 -24.77
CA THR A 272 4.51 22.12 -24.94
C THR A 272 5.20 22.79 -23.75
N ALA A 273 4.63 23.87 -23.20
CA ALA A 273 5.14 24.49 -21.98
C ALA A 273 4.97 23.59 -20.74
N ALA A 274 3.87 22.84 -20.64
CA ALA A 274 3.65 21.86 -19.56
C ALA A 274 4.66 20.70 -19.64
N HIS A 275 5.05 20.25 -20.84
CA HIS A 275 6.15 19.29 -21.00
C HIS A 275 7.46 19.80 -20.40
N PHE A 276 7.74 21.11 -20.54
CA PHE A 276 8.92 21.71 -19.93
C PHE A 276 8.84 21.82 -18.40
N ALA A 277 7.65 21.72 -17.79
CA ALA A 277 7.53 21.51 -16.35
C ALA A 277 8.06 20.13 -15.93
N ALA A 278 7.78 19.09 -16.71
CA ALA A 278 8.33 17.76 -16.49
C ALA A 278 9.86 17.76 -16.70
N ILE A 279 10.34 18.38 -17.78
CA ILE A 279 11.78 18.53 -18.04
C ILE A 279 12.45 19.29 -16.89
N PHE A 280 11.87 20.38 -16.38
CA PHE A 280 12.43 21.13 -15.25
C PHE A 280 12.70 20.27 -13.99
N LEU A 281 11.86 19.25 -13.76
CA LEU A 281 12.00 18.27 -12.68
C LEU A 281 12.90 17.08 -13.02
N GLY A 282 13.47 17.04 -14.22
CA GLY A 282 14.36 15.98 -14.67
C GLY A 282 13.66 14.81 -15.35
N PHE A 283 12.46 15.01 -15.90
CA PHE A 283 11.68 13.98 -16.59
C PHE A 283 11.69 14.18 -18.12
N PRO A 284 12.05 13.15 -18.90
CA PRO A 284 12.07 13.24 -20.37
C PRO A 284 10.65 13.14 -20.94
N VAL A 285 10.50 13.64 -22.17
CA VAL A 285 9.24 13.69 -22.91
C VAL A 285 9.45 13.04 -24.27
N LEU A 286 8.57 12.09 -24.61
CA LEU A 286 8.51 11.46 -25.92
C LEU A 286 7.21 11.88 -26.60
N VAL A 287 7.28 12.15 -27.91
CA VAL A 287 6.16 12.61 -28.72
C VAL A 287 5.98 11.66 -29.90
N ASP A 288 4.73 11.27 -30.16
CA ASP A 288 4.39 10.15 -31.05
C ASP A 288 4.36 10.47 -32.56
N HIS A 289 4.85 11.64 -32.96
CA HIS A 289 4.93 12.07 -34.35
C HIS A 289 6.28 12.71 -34.65
N GLU A 290 6.64 12.70 -35.92
CA GLU A 290 7.90 13.29 -36.44
C GLU A 290 7.97 14.78 -36.10
N LEU A 291 9.09 15.18 -35.47
CA LEU A 291 9.39 16.58 -35.16
C LEU A 291 10.58 17.07 -35.99
N PRO A 292 10.56 18.33 -36.44
CA PRO A 292 11.76 18.98 -36.97
C PRO A 292 12.96 18.87 -36.02
N ALA A 293 14.19 18.89 -36.56
CA ALA A 293 15.40 18.77 -35.76
C ALA A 293 15.58 19.93 -34.74
N ASP A 294 15.07 21.12 -35.08
CA ASP A 294 15.01 22.32 -34.24
C ASP A 294 13.78 22.36 -33.32
N GLU A 295 13.02 21.27 -33.26
CA GLU A 295 11.93 21.03 -32.30
C GLU A 295 12.19 19.84 -31.36
N GLN A 296 13.43 19.38 -31.29
CA GLN A 296 13.85 18.23 -30.47
C GLN A 296 15.02 18.59 -29.55
N ILE A 297 15.12 17.88 -28.43
CA ILE A 297 16.27 17.95 -27.52
C ILE A 297 16.67 16.50 -27.21
N PRO A 298 17.87 16.06 -27.63
CA PRO A 298 18.38 14.72 -27.30
C PRO A 298 18.18 14.38 -25.82
N ASN A 299 17.64 13.19 -25.54
CA ASN A 299 17.34 12.65 -24.20
C ASN A 299 16.28 13.40 -23.37
N TRP A 300 15.76 14.55 -23.82
CA TRP A 300 14.83 15.36 -23.03
C TRP A 300 13.49 15.59 -23.71
N TYR A 301 13.49 15.73 -25.04
CA TYR A 301 12.31 16.02 -25.84
C TYR A 301 12.45 15.37 -27.21
N ILE A 302 11.90 14.16 -27.33
CA ILE A 302 12.25 13.20 -28.37
C ILE A 302 11.03 12.93 -29.25
N SER A 303 11.22 12.94 -30.57
CA SER A 303 10.25 12.39 -31.50
C SER A 303 10.42 10.87 -31.62
N HIS A 304 9.36 10.11 -31.38
CA HIS A 304 9.37 8.65 -31.49
C HIS A 304 8.00 8.12 -31.95
N PRO A 305 7.73 8.03 -33.27
CA PRO A 305 6.41 7.65 -33.78
C PRO A 305 6.07 6.16 -33.70
N ASP A 306 7.07 5.31 -33.43
CA ASP A 306 6.85 3.86 -33.33
C ASP A 306 6.37 3.45 -31.92
N TYR A 307 5.07 3.15 -31.83
CA TYR A 307 4.42 2.75 -30.58
C TYR A 307 4.94 1.40 -30.04
N ASP A 308 5.45 0.52 -30.90
CA ASP A 308 5.92 -0.80 -30.46
C ASP A 308 7.22 -0.71 -29.65
N THR A 309 8.02 0.33 -29.89
CA THR A 309 9.29 0.57 -29.20
C THR A 309 9.25 1.78 -28.26
N MET A 310 8.16 2.55 -28.25
CA MET A 310 8.02 3.79 -27.47
C MET A 310 8.26 3.60 -25.97
N VAL A 311 7.64 2.57 -25.37
CA VAL A 311 7.84 2.29 -23.94
C VAL A 311 9.31 1.97 -23.67
N GLN A 312 9.93 1.12 -24.49
CA GLN A 312 11.34 0.76 -24.34
C GLN A 312 12.25 1.99 -24.39
N VAL A 313 12.09 2.87 -25.38
CA VAL A 313 12.88 4.10 -25.50
C VAL A 313 12.67 5.01 -24.29
N ALA A 314 11.43 5.14 -23.79
CA ALA A 314 11.16 5.91 -22.59
C ALA A 314 11.88 5.37 -21.34
N LEU A 315 11.92 4.04 -21.18
CA LEU A 315 12.67 3.39 -20.11
C LEU A 315 14.17 3.66 -20.21
N GLU A 316 14.73 3.52 -21.41
CA GLU A 316 16.16 3.73 -21.67
C GLU A 316 16.57 5.18 -21.38
N VAL A 317 15.84 6.15 -21.91
CA VAL A 317 16.09 7.58 -21.72
C VAL A 317 15.92 7.98 -20.24
N ARG A 318 14.94 7.38 -19.54
CA ARG A 318 14.75 7.66 -18.11
C ARG A 318 15.76 6.95 -17.21
N GLY A 319 16.51 5.97 -17.72
CA GLY A 319 17.44 5.15 -16.97
C GLY A 319 16.76 4.05 -16.15
N ILE A 320 15.56 3.63 -16.54
CA ILE A 320 14.83 2.54 -15.88
C ILE A 320 15.30 1.22 -16.46
N LYS A 321 16.03 0.46 -15.65
CA LYS A 321 16.40 -0.92 -15.96
C LYS A 321 15.46 -1.83 -15.20
N LEU A 322 14.48 -2.40 -15.90
CA LEU A 322 13.58 -3.38 -15.30
C LEU A 322 14.31 -4.71 -15.15
N LYS A 323 14.27 -5.26 -13.94
CA LYS A 323 14.54 -6.69 -13.75
C LYS A 323 13.29 -7.42 -14.22
N ILE A 324 13.28 -7.86 -15.48
CA ILE A 324 12.17 -8.67 -15.98
C ILE A 324 12.27 -10.03 -15.28
N LEU A 325 11.40 -10.25 -14.29
CA LEU A 325 11.19 -11.56 -13.72
C LEU A 325 10.21 -12.29 -14.63
N ASP A 326 10.73 -13.17 -15.48
CA ASP A 326 9.90 -14.04 -16.32
C ASP A 326 9.29 -15.14 -15.43
N ILE A 327 8.00 -15.03 -15.17
CA ILE A 327 7.23 -16.00 -14.38
C ILE A 327 6.38 -16.80 -15.38
N PRO A 328 6.55 -18.13 -15.47
CA PRO A 328 5.89 -18.94 -16.50
C PRO A 328 4.41 -19.21 -16.14
N VAL A 329 3.59 -18.17 -16.16
CA VAL A 329 2.17 -18.21 -15.81
C VAL A 329 1.30 -17.56 -16.89
N PRO A 330 0.04 -17.98 -17.06
CA PRO A 330 -0.83 -17.50 -18.14
C PRO A 330 -1.57 -16.18 -17.83
N PHE A 331 -1.33 -15.59 -16.66
CA PHE A 331 -1.95 -14.35 -16.19
C PHE A 331 -0.88 -13.31 -15.88
N THR A 332 -1.26 -12.04 -15.86
CA THR A 332 -0.32 -10.96 -15.53
C THR A 332 0.01 -10.97 -14.04
N VAL A 333 1.28 -10.75 -13.70
CA VAL A 333 1.74 -10.65 -12.31
C VAL A 333 2.29 -9.23 -12.09
N ALA A 334 1.64 -8.46 -11.23
CA ALA A 334 2.09 -7.13 -10.85
C ALA A 334 1.49 -6.70 -9.49
N PRO A 335 2.19 -5.85 -8.71
CA PRO A 335 1.63 -5.29 -7.48
C PRO A 335 0.29 -4.56 -7.65
N ALA A 336 0.02 -4.04 -8.85
CA ALA A 336 -1.24 -3.37 -9.17
C ALA A 336 -2.49 -4.27 -9.05
N PHE A 337 -2.34 -5.60 -9.02
CA PHE A 337 -3.45 -6.54 -8.86
C PHE A 337 -3.72 -6.93 -7.40
N GLU A 338 -2.86 -6.52 -6.44
CA GLU A 338 -2.94 -6.95 -5.03
C GLU A 338 -4.31 -6.65 -4.39
N GLY A 339 -4.93 -5.52 -4.76
CA GLY A 339 -6.21 -5.07 -4.22
C GLY A 339 -7.45 -5.69 -4.87
N GLU A 340 -7.32 -6.61 -5.83
CA GLU A 340 -8.46 -7.16 -6.57
C GLU A 340 -9.37 -8.01 -5.66
N ALA A 341 -10.64 -7.62 -5.55
CA ALA A 341 -11.63 -8.38 -4.77
C ALA A 341 -12.45 -9.32 -5.66
N ILE A 342 -12.27 -10.63 -5.49
CA ILE A 342 -13.04 -11.65 -6.24
C ILE A 342 -14.35 -11.95 -5.51
N ARG A 343 -15.46 -11.47 -6.08
CA ARG A 343 -16.83 -11.73 -5.57
C ARG A 343 -17.36 -13.07 -6.04
N LYS A 344 -18.34 -13.63 -5.33
CA LYS A 344 -18.94 -14.95 -5.62
C LYS A 344 -19.39 -15.14 -7.08
N LYS A 345 -19.88 -14.08 -7.73
CA LYS A 345 -20.33 -14.14 -9.14
C LYS A 345 -19.17 -14.36 -10.14
N ASP A 346 -17.98 -13.88 -9.81
CA ASP A 346 -16.78 -13.88 -10.66
C ASP A 346 -15.81 -15.00 -10.25
N MET A 347 -16.08 -15.68 -9.13
CA MET A 347 -15.28 -16.78 -8.57
C MET A 347 -15.50 -18.08 -9.36
N TYR A 348 -14.41 -18.76 -9.71
CA TYR A 348 -14.42 -20.11 -10.26
C TYR A 348 -14.28 -21.17 -9.15
N LEU A 349 -13.35 -20.99 -8.22
CA LEU A 349 -13.19 -21.88 -7.07
C LEU A 349 -12.65 -21.13 -5.84
N GLU A 350 -12.82 -21.74 -4.67
CA GLU A 350 -12.20 -21.28 -3.42
C GLU A 350 -11.71 -22.45 -2.56
N PHE A 351 -10.70 -22.21 -1.71
CA PHE A 351 -10.33 -23.14 -0.64
C PHE A 351 -9.96 -22.39 0.64
N GLY A 352 -10.32 -22.96 1.79
CA GLY A 352 -10.09 -22.37 3.11
C GLY A 352 -11.22 -21.48 3.63
N GLY A 353 -10.89 -20.43 4.38
CA GLY A 353 -11.85 -19.46 4.91
C GLY A 353 -12.90 -20.05 5.86
N GLY A 354 -12.51 -21.08 6.62
CA GLY A 354 -13.38 -21.82 7.53
C GLY A 354 -14.41 -22.74 6.84
N ARG A 355 -14.43 -22.81 5.50
CA ARG A 355 -15.36 -23.64 4.72
C ARG A 355 -14.83 -25.04 4.45
N THR A 356 -13.52 -25.12 4.22
CA THR A 356 -12.81 -26.36 3.93
C THR A 356 -11.46 -26.35 4.66
N PRO A 357 -10.92 -27.53 5.04
CA PRO A 357 -9.58 -27.63 5.59
C PRO A 357 -8.54 -27.02 4.64
N SER A 358 -7.71 -26.11 5.16
CA SER A 358 -6.64 -25.48 4.38
C SER A 358 -5.40 -25.19 5.21
N PHE A 359 -4.25 -25.08 4.54
CA PHE A 359 -3.01 -24.60 5.15
C PHE A 359 -2.04 -23.98 4.15
N GLU A 360 -1.12 -23.16 4.65
CA GLU A 360 0.09 -22.75 3.95
C GLU A 360 1.31 -22.84 4.87
N LEU A 361 2.37 -23.49 4.42
CA LEU A 361 3.54 -23.77 5.25
C LEU A 361 4.83 -23.52 4.47
N VAL A 362 5.70 -22.67 4.99
CA VAL A 362 7.11 -22.62 4.60
C VAL A 362 7.93 -23.45 5.57
N LYS A 363 8.83 -24.28 5.07
CA LYS A 363 9.72 -25.11 5.89
C LYS A 363 11.15 -25.07 5.38
N MET A 364 12.09 -24.77 6.27
CA MET A 364 13.51 -24.95 6.01
C MET A 364 13.83 -26.44 5.94
N VAL A 365 14.58 -26.85 4.93
CA VAL A 365 15.02 -28.25 4.74
C VAL A 365 16.50 -28.34 4.41
N GLY A 366 17.09 -29.53 4.59
CA GLY A 366 18.47 -29.77 4.20
C GLY A 366 18.66 -29.79 2.69
N GLU A 367 19.91 -29.62 2.25
CA GLU A 367 20.27 -29.55 0.82
C GLU A 367 19.82 -30.79 0.01
N ASN A 368 19.76 -31.96 0.67
CA ASN A 368 19.41 -33.24 0.05
C ASN A 368 17.90 -33.56 0.09
N GLU A 369 17.07 -32.69 0.68
CA GLU A 369 15.63 -32.90 0.90
C GLU A 369 14.74 -32.06 -0.01
N ILE A 370 15.36 -31.38 -0.98
CA ILE A 370 14.75 -30.40 -1.89
C ILE A 370 15.28 -30.56 -3.31
N GLU A 371 14.39 -30.44 -4.28
CA GLU A 371 14.73 -30.34 -5.71
C GLU A 371 14.38 -28.93 -6.19
N ASP A 372 15.40 -28.17 -6.59
CA ASP A 372 15.21 -26.76 -6.92
C ASP A 372 14.30 -26.56 -8.16
N GLY A 373 13.34 -25.66 -8.06
CA GLY A 373 12.41 -25.34 -9.15
C GLY A 373 11.26 -26.34 -9.29
N LYS A 374 11.18 -27.34 -8.42
CA LYS A 374 10.16 -28.39 -8.53
C LYS A 374 8.80 -27.90 -8.04
N VAL A 375 7.78 -28.13 -8.88
CA VAL A 375 6.37 -27.96 -8.54
C VAL A 375 5.64 -29.29 -8.70
N GLU A 376 4.93 -29.70 -7.65
CA GLU A 376 4.04 -30.86 -7.67
C GLU A 376 2.61 -30.43 -7.29
N VAL A 377 1.61 -30.99 -7.99
CA VAL A 377 0.19 -30.87 -7.64
C VAL A 377 -0.30 -32.27 -7.27
N ILE A 378 -0.85 -32.44 -6.08
CA ILE A 378 -1.30 -33.73 -5.57
C ILE A 378 -2.78 -33.66 -5.22
N GLY A 379 -3.60 -34.19 -6.12
CA GLY A 379 -5.07 -34.16 -6.06
C GLY A 379 -5.66 -33.68 -7.38
N PRO A 380 -6.98 -33.42 -7.43
CA PRO A 380 -7.64 -32.90 -8.63
C PRO A 380 -7.10 -31.52 -9.01
N ASP A 381 -6.80 -31.32 -10.29
CA ASP A 381 -6.44 -29.99 -10.81
C ASP A 381 -7.70 -29.19 -11.18
N VAL A 382 -7.52 -27.93 -11.57
CA VAL A 382 -8.62 -26.96 -11.84
C VAL A 382 -9.66 -27.48 -12.84
N ASP A 383 -9.24 -28.28 -13.83
CA ASP A 383 -10.11 -28.80 -14.90
C ASP A 383 -11.06 -29.90 -14.43
N GLU A 384 -10.71 -30.53 -13.30
CA GLU A 384 -11.46 -31.63 -12.69
C GLU A 384 -12.45 -31.10 -11.64
N ILE A 385 -12.44 -29.79 -11.40
CA ILE A 385 -13.23 -29.12 -10.39
C ILE A 385 -14.33 -28.31 -11.06
N ALA A 386 -15.57 -28.52 -10.59
CA ALA A 386 -16.72 -27.79 -11.07
C ALA A 386 -16.64 -26.30 -10.67
N GLU A 387 -17.06 -25.41 -11.58
CA GLU A 387 -17.18 -23.99 -11.31
C GLU A 387 -18.07 -23.72 -10.08
N GLY A 388 -17.65 -22.78 -9.24
CA GLY A 388 -18.28 -22.40 -7.99
C GLY A 388 -17.97 -23.31 -6.79
N SER A 389 -17.07 -24.30 -6.93
CA SER A 389 -16.76 -25.25 -5.85
C SER A 389 -15.90 -24.65 -4.74
N ALA A 390 -16.10 -25.18 -3.53
CA ALA A 390 -15.19 -25.02 -2.41
C ALA A 390 -14.46 -26.36 -2.19
N ILE A 391 -13.13 -26.36 -2.15
CA ILE A 391 -12.29 -27.57 -2.03
C ILE A 391 -11.35 -27.46 -0.83
N SER A 392 -10.83 -28.58 -0.31
CA SER A 392 -9.69 -28.55 0.61
C SER A 392 -8.41 -28.21 -0.16
N GLY A 393 -7.50 -27.44 0.43
CA GLY A 393 -6.30 -26.98 -0.29
C GLY A 393 -5.11 -26.70 0.63
N GLY A 394 -3.90 -27.02 0.18
CA GLY A 394 -2.68 -26.80 0.96
C GLY A 394 -1.50 -26.34 0.11
N ILE A 395 -0.80 -25.29 0.53
CA ILE A 395 0.46 -24.85 -0.10
C ILE A 395 1.63 -25.21 0.82
N TYR A 396 2.52 -26.08 0.35
CA TYR A 396 3.72 -26.47 1.09
C TYR A 396 4.97 -26.03 0.34
N VAL A 397 5.74 -25.13 0.93
CA VAL A 397 6.95 -24.56 0.35
C VAL A 397 8.16 -25.05 1.13
N LYS A 398 9.03 -25.80 0.47
CA LYS A 398 10.35 -26.14 0.99
C LYS A 398 11.36 -25.11 0.53
N ILE A 399 12.19 -24.64 1.46
CA ILE A 399 13.25 -23.68 1.18
C ILE A 399 14.57 -24.20 1.73
N TYR A 400 15.62 -24.08 0.92
CA TYR A 400 16.99 -24.23 1.34
C TYR A 400 17.77 -22.98 0.99
N GLY A 401 18.67 -22.58 1.88
CA GLY A 401 19.76 -21.68 1.53
C GLY A 401 20.76 -21.55 2.66
N ARG A 402 21.99 -21.16 2.31
CA ARG A 402 23.12 -21.13 3.27
C ARG A 402 22.91 -20.16 4.43
N LYS A 403 22.10 -19.11 4.21
CA LYS A 403 21.71 -18.14 5.23
C LYS A 403 20.29 -18.34 5.75
N MET A 404 19.56 -19.34 5.26
CA MET A 404 18.23 -19.67 5.75
C MET A 404 18.33 -20.17 7.19
N GLN A 405 17.34 -19.79 8.01
CA GLN A 405 17.22 -20.18 9.40
C GLN A 405 15.76 -20.54 9.70
N ASP A 406 15.53 -21.40 10.69
CA ASP A 406 14.16 -21.73 11.14
C ASP A 406 13.36 -20.48 11.55
N ASP A 407 14.06 -19.45 12.04
CA ASP A 407 13.47 -18.16 12.46
C ASP A 407 12.95 -17.34 11.26
N PHE A 408 13.38 -17.65 10.04
CA PHE A 408 12.94 -16.96 8.82
C PHE A 408 11.71 -17.60 8.18
N GLU A 409 11.31 -18.80 8.63
CA GLU A 409 10.17 -19.50 8.03
C GLU A 409 8.87 -18.68 8.11
N GLY A 410 8.57 -18.08 9.26
CA GLY A 410 7.35 -17.26 9.45
C GLY A 410 7.35 -15.99 8.60
N VAL A 411 8.51 -15.34 8.46
CA VAL A 411 8.69 -14.15 7.61
C VAL A 411 8.41 -14.48 6.14
N LEU A 412 8.99 -15.58 5.64
CA LEU A 412 8.77 -16.01 4.26
C LEU A 412 7.34 -16.50 4.04
N GLU A 413 6.76 -17.22 4.98
CA GLU A 413 5.37 -17.70 4.91
C GLU A 413 4.39 -16.54 4.77
N ARG A 414 4.64 -15.41 5.45
CA ARG A 414 3.78 -14.24 5.33
C ARG A 414 3.72 -13.67 3.91
N ARG A 415 4.78 -13.82 3.12
CA ARG A 415 4.87 -13.29 1.75
C ARG A 415 4.05 -14.07 0.74
N ILE A 416 3.59 -15.27 1.07
CA ILE A 416 2.62 -16.02 0.25
C ILE A 416 1.37 -15.16 0.02
N HIS A 417 0.96 -14.36 1.01
CA HIS A 417 -0.12 -13.38 0.86
C HIS A 417 0.09 -12.43 -0.31
N ASP A 418 1.19 -11.69 -0.33
CA ASP A 418 1.43 -10.68 -1.35
C ASP A 418 1.67 -11.33 -2.71
N PHE A 419 2.47 -12.41 -2.75
CA PHE A 419 2.84 -13.09 -3.99
C PHE A 419 1.64 -13.64 -4.74
N ILE A 420 0.69 -14.22 -4.03
CA ILE A 420 -0.52 -14.75 -4.64
C ILE A 420 -1.42 -13.62 -5.13
N ASN A 421 -1.59 -12.55 -4.36
CA ASN A 421 -2.42 -11.40 -4.74
C ASN A 421 -1.82 -10.56 -5.90
N TYR A 422 -0.54 -10.69 -6.21
CA TYR A 422 0.04 -10.04 -7.40
C TYR A 422 -0.45 -10.65 -8.73
N GLY A 423 -1.00 -11.87 -8.72
CA GLY A 423 -1.53 -12.49 -9.91
C GLY A 423 -2.94 -12.00 -10.24
N GLU A 424 -3.14 -11.50 -11.46
CA GLU A 424 -4.45 -11.05 -11.93
C GLU A 424 -5.48 -12.20 -11.83
N GLY A 425 -6.58 -11.92 -11.13
CA GLY A 425 -7.67 -12.85 -10.94
C GLY A 425 -7.38 -13.95 -9.90
N LEU A 426 -6.33 -13.81 -9.10
CA LEU A 426 -6.06 -14.58 -7.89
C LEU A 426 -6.32 -13.70 -6.66
N TRP A 427 -6.78 -14.33 -5.57
CA TRP A 427 -6.99 -13.63 -4.31
C TRP A 427 -6.65 -14.54 -3.15
N HIS A 428 -5.98 -13.99 -2.14
CA HIS A 428 -5.62 -14.70 -0.92
C HIS A 428 -5.80 -13.79 0.31
N THR A 429 -6.34 -14.32 1.40
CA THR A 429 -6.31 -13.70 2.72
C THR A 429 -6.12 -14.73 3.82
N GLY A 430 -5.84 -14.27 5.04
CA GLY A 430 -5.46 -15.15 6.14
C GLY A 430 -4.00 -15.57 6.06
N GLN A 431 -3.71 -16.72 6.66
CA GLN A 431 -2.37 -17.19 7.00
C GLN A 431 -2.45 -18.62 7.56
N ARG A 432 -1.32 -19.33 7.62
CA ARG A 432 -1.20 -20.64 8.29
C ARG A 432 -2.35 -21.58 7.90
N ASN A 433 -3.12 -22.10 8.86
CA ASN A 433 -4.24 -23.01 8.65
C ASN A 433 -5.64 -22.35 8.64
N ILE A 434 -5.70 -21.03 8.54
CA ILE A 434 -6.95 -20.29 8.35
C ILE A 434 -6.91 -19.43 7.08
N CYS A 435 -5.98 -19.74 6.18
CA CYS A 435 -5.85 -19.11 4.88
C CYS A 435 -7.12 -19.32 4.03
N TRP A 436 -7.37 -18.40 3.12
CA TRP A 436 -8.52 -18.42 2.22
C TRP A 436 -8.13 -17.89 0.85
N TYR A 437 -8.28 -18.75 -0.15
CA TYR A 437 -7.93 -18.50 -1.53
C TYR A 437 -9.16 -18.46 -2.43
N ARG A 438 -9.12 -17.61 -3.45
CA ARG A 438 -10.08 -17.56 -4.56
C ARG A 438 -9.36 -17.43 -5.89
N VAL A 439 -9.96 -18.03 -6.92
CA VAL A 439 -9.55 -17.89 -8.31
C VAL A 439 -10.75 -17.43 -9.13
N SER A 440 -10.57 -16.42 -9.98
CA SER A 440 -11.62 -15.89 -10.85
C SER A 440 -11.84 -16.76 -12.09
N LYS A 441 -13.04 -16.65 -12.68
CA LYS A 441 -13.37 -17.32 -13.95
C LYS A 441 -12.50 -16.85 -15.11
N ASP A 442 -12.12 -15.58 -15.13
CA ASP A 442 -11.24 -15.00 -16.15
C ASP A 442 -9.82 -15.58 -16.08
N CYS A 443 -9.27 -15.72 -14.87
CA CYS A 443 -7.95 -16.33 -14.66
C CYS A 443 -7.94 -17.80 -15.12
N VAL A 444 -8.99 -18.56 -14.84
CA VAL A 444 -9.15 -19.93 -15.35
C VAL A 444 -9.29 -19.96 -16.88
N ALA A 445 -10.06 -19.05 -17.47
CA ALA A 445 -10.20 -18.94 -18.93
C ALA A 445 -8.87 -18.60 -19.62
N LYS A 446 -7.98 -17.84 -18.98
CA LYS A 446 -6.61 -17.58 -19.43
C LYS A 446 -5.70 -18.81 -19.38
N GLY A 447 -6.09 -19.85 -18.64
CA GLY A 447 -5.38 -21.13 -18.57
C GLY A 447 -4.80 -21.48 -17.21
N PHE A 448 -5.25 -20.83 -16.12
CA PHE A 448 -4.78 -21.12 -14.76
C PHE A 448 -4.90 -22.62 -14.39
N LYS A 449 -3.95 -23.10 -13.59
CA LYS A 449 -3.79 -24.45 -13.01
C LYS A 449 -3.14 -24.29 -11.65
N PHE A 450 -3.31 -25.24 -10.73
CA PHE A 450 -2.67 -25.13 -9.41
C PHE A 450 -1.14 -25.12 -9.47
N ARG A 451 -0.53 -25.71 -10.51
CA ARG A 451 0.91 -25.62 -10.74
C ARG A 451 1.41 -24.17 -10.78
N HIS A 452 0.61 -23.25 -11.33
CA HIS A 452 1.00 -21.84 -11.45
C HIS A 452 1.15 -21.13 -10.11
N TYR A 453 0.51 -21.61 -9.02
CA TYR A 453 0.85 -21.13 -7.68
C TYR A 453 2.30 -21.46 -7.32
N GLY A 454 2.76 -22.68 -7.62
CA GLY A 454 4.14 -23.08 -7.37
C GLY A 454 5.14 -22.30 -8.21
N ASP A 455 4.88 -22.16 -9.51
CA ASP A 455 5.76 -21.42 -10.42
C ASP A 455 5.91 -19.94 -9.98
N LEU A 456 4.81 -19.30 -9.58
CA LEU A 456 4.79 -17.95 -9.03
C LEU A 456 5.59 -17.83 -7.73
N LEU A 457 5.34 -18.71 -6.77
CA LEU A 457 6.01 -18.68 -5.47
C LEU A 457 7.51 -18.93 -5.60
N ILE A 458 7.94 -19.89 -6.44
CA ILE A 458 9.36 -20.16 -6.68
C ILE A 458 10.06 -18.92 -7.22
N ALA A 459 9.48 -18.27 -8.24
CA ALA A 459 10.06 -17.08 -8.84
C ALA A 459 10.17 -15.94 -7.82
N LYS A 460 9.10 -15.67 -7.07
CA LYS A 460 9.05 -14.56 -6.11
C LYS A 460 9.93 -14.77 -4.88
N PHE A 461 9.99 -15.98 -4.31
CA PHE A 461 10.88 -16.24 -3.17
C PHE A 461 12.36 -16.04 -3.53
N LYS A 462 12.78 -16.50 -4.71
CA LYS A 462 14.16 -16.30 -5.19
C LYS A 462 14.46 -14.84 -5.53
N ASP A 463 13.49 -14.13 -6.08
CA ASP A 463 13.65 -12.73 -6.50
C ASP A 463 13.72 -11.77 -5.31
N ASP A 464 12.81 -11.92 -4.34
CA ASP A 464 12.70 -11.04 -3.17
C ASP A 464 13.74 -11.37 -2.10
N PHE A 465 14.17 -12.63 -1.98
CA PHE A 465 15.08 -13.08 -0.91
C PHE A 465 16.36 -13.77 -1.43
N PRO A 466 17.09 -13.18 -2.41
CA PRO A 466 18.20 -13.84 -3.09
C PRO A 466 19.41 -14.12 -2.17
N ALA A 467 19.50 -13.43 -1.03
CA ALA A 467 20.55 -13.65 -0.05
C ALA A 467 20.30 -14.86 0.86
N ILE A 468 19.05 -15.32 0.95
CA ILE A 468 18.58 -16.30 1.94
C ILE A 468 18.08 -17.56 1.27
N VAL A 469 17.39 -17.41 0.14
CA VAL A 469 16.75 -18.48 -0.60
C VAL A 469 17.64 -18.89 -1.78
N ASP A 470 18.28 -20.07 -1.67
CA ASP A 470 19.07 -20.65 -2.76
C ASP A 470 18.21 -21.60 -3.61
N ARG A 471 17.36 -22.44 -2.98
CA ARG A 471 16.50 -23.43 -3.66
C ARG A 471 15.08 -23.40 -3.11
N VAL A 472 14.10 -23.56 -4.00
CA VAL A 472 12.67 -23.59 -3.63
C VAL A 472 11.98 -24.77 -4.34
N GLN A 473 11.15 -25.48 -3.59
CA GLN A 473 10.23 -26.50 -4.10
C GLN A 473 8.84 -26.22 -3.53
N VAL A 474 7.81 -26.33 -4.36
CA VAL A 474 6.42 -26.13 -3.94
C VAL A 474 5.59 -27.38 -4.23
N THR A 475 4.78 -27.78 -3.26
CA THR A 475 3.75 -28.80 -3.45
C THR A 475 2.39 -28.19 -3.14
N VAL A 476 1.46 -28.29 -4.09
CA VAL A 476 0.06 -27.88 -3.92
C VAL A 476 -0.79 -29.13 -3.71
N TYR A 477 -1.44 -29.23 -2.55
CA TYR A 477 -2.31 -30.34 -2.19
C TYR A 477 -3.76 -29.95 -2.43
N THR A 478 -4.50 -30.78 -3.18
CA THR A 478 -5.95 -30.66 -3.39
C THR A 478 -6.68 -31.99 -3.13
N ASP A 479 -5.95 -33.07 -2.85
CA ASP A 479 -6.51 -34.32 -2.34
C ASP A 479 -6.95 -34.12 -0.86
N PRO A 480 -8.25 -34.31 -0.54
CA PRO A 480 -8.75 -34.02 0.80
C PRO A 480 -8.05 -34.79 1.93
N LYS A 481 -7.65 -36.06 1.70
CA LYS A 481 -7.02 -36.87 2.74
C LYS A 481 -5.59 -36.40 3.01
N LEU A 482 -4.84 -36.08 1.96
CA LEU A 482 -3.50 -35.55 2.10
C LEU A 482 -3.48 -34.13 2.65
N VAL A 483 -4.49 -33.30 2.33
CA VAL A 483 -4.65 -31.99 2.96
C VAL A 483 -4.84 -32.16 4.47
N GLU A 484 -5.70 -33.06 4.94
CA GLU A 484 -5.87 -33.34 6.37
C GLU A 484 -4.57 -33.84 7.03
N GLU A 485 -3.86 -34.78 6.41
CA GLU A 485 -2.58 -35.29 6.92
C GLU A 485 -1.54 -34.17 7.06
N LYS A 486 -1.37 -33.35 6.02
CA LYS A 486 -0.38 -32.27 6.00
C LYS A 486 -0.78 -31.07 6.86
N LEU A 487 -2.07 -30.84 7.04
CA LEU A 487 -2.57 -29.86 7.99
C LEU A 487 -2.14 -30.18 9.43
N GLU A 488 -2.17 -31.45 9.83
CA GLU A 488 -1.68 -31.84 11.17
C GLU A 488 -0.16 -31.64 11.32
N GLU A 489 0.62 -31.93 10.26
CA GLU A 489 2.06 -31.60 10.23
C GLU A 489 2.28 -30.08 10.38
N ALA A 490 1.52 -29.28 9.63
CA ALA A 490 1.62 -27.82 9.65
C ALA A 490 1.27 -27.24 11.04
N LYS A 491 0.17 -27.71 11.66
CA LYS A 491 -0.22 -27.34 13.03
C LYS A 491 0.89 -27.61 14.04
N ALA A 492 1.59 -28.74 13.94
CA ALA A 492 2.71 -29.05 14.83
C ALA A 492 3.89 -28.08 14.65
N VAL A 493 4.15 -27.63 13.41
CA VAL A 493 5.16 -26.60 13.13
C VAL A 493 4.73 -25.25 13.71
N TYR A 494 3.48 -24.83 13.50
CA TYR A 494 2.97 -23.57 14.05
C TYR A 494 3.05 -23.55 15.58
N ALA A 495 2.63 -24.63 16.24
CA ALA A 495 2.73 -24.76 17.70
C ALA A 495 4.17 -24.65 18.21
N ARG A 496 5.14 -25.21 17.48
CA ARG A 496 6.57 -25.07 17.82
C ARG A 496 7.06 -23.63 17.66
N ARG A 497 6.63 -22.92 16.61
CA ARG A 497 6.97 -21.50 16.40
C ARG A 497 6.39 -20.65 17.54
N ASP A 498 5.13 -20.87 17.88
CA ASP A 498 4.45 -20.13 18.95
C ASP A 498 5.11 -20.42 20.33
N ALA A 499 5.54 -21.66 20.59
CA ALA A 499 6.23 -22.01 21.83
C ALA A 499 7.59 -21.28 22.03
N ARG A 500 8.27 -20.88 20.94
CA ARG A 500 9.52 -20.10 21.05
C ARG A 500 9.29 -18.67 21.55
N LEU A 501 8.07 -18.14 21.37
CA LEU A 501 7.68 -16.83 21.89
C LEU A 501 7.34 -16.87 23.38
N ALA A 502 6.89 -18.01 23.91
CA ALA A 502 6.35 -18.12 25.27
C ALA A 502 7.35 -17.74 26.39
N GLY A 503 8.66 -17.74 26.12
CA GLY A 503 9.70 -17.32 27.05
C GLY A 503 10.06 -15.83 27.01
N LEU A 504 9.55 -15.07 26.04
CA LEU A 504 9.80 -13.64 25.88
C LEU A 504 8.60 -12.84 26.41
N THR A 505 8.87 -11.89 27.30
CA THR A 505 7.88 -10.92 27.80
C THR A 505 8.18 -9.51 27.28
N ASP A 506 7.19 -8.63 27.33
CA ASP A 506 7.37 -7.24 26.92
C ASP A 506 8.42 -6.52 27.78
N GLU A 507 8.56 -6.86 29.06
CA GLU A 507 9.60 -6.33 29.95
C GLU A 507 11.01 -6.84 29.61
N SER A 508 11.10 -8.07 29.11
CA SER A 508 12.38 -8.73 28.83
C SER A 508 13.13 -8.20 27.60
N VAL A 509 12.45 -7.42 26.76
CA VAL A 509 13.01 -6.85 25.52
C VAL A 509 13.21 -5.33 25.61
N GLU A 510 14.27 -4.83 24.97
CA GLU A 510 14.59 -3.40 24.89
C GLU A 510 13.86 -2.69 23.74
N SER A 511 13.36 -3.44 22.76
CA SER A 511 12.73 -2.92 21.55
C SER A 511 11.49 -3.71 21.17
N PHE A 512 10.48 -3.00 20.70
CA PHE A 512 9.36 -3.56 19.93
C PHE A 512 9.67 -3.46 18.44
N TYR A 513 8.80 -4.02 17.60
CA TYR A 513 8.90 -3.88 16.15
C TYR A 513 7.61 -3.32 15.59
N SER A 514 7.71 -2.37 14.66
CA SER A 514 6.56 -1.98 13.86
C SER A 514 6.28 -3.00 12.76
N CYS A 515 5.09 -2.91 12.17
CA CYS A 515 4.79 -3.48 10.86
C CYS A 515 3.89 -2.52 10.09
N THR A 516 4.39 -2.02 8.94
CA THR A 516 3.66 -1.13 8.03
C THR A 516 3.17 -1.83 6.77
N LEU A 517 3.28 -3.16 6.69
CA LEU A 517 2.94 -3.95 5.48
C LEU A 517 1.50 -3.69 4.99
N CYS A 518 0.54 -3.62 5.91
CA CYS A 518 -0.87 -3.41 5.56
C CYS A 518 -1.21 -1.97 5.13
N GLN A 519 -0.23 -1.05 5.06
CA GLN A 519 -0.46 0.30 4.52
C GLN A 519 -0.78 0.28 3.03
N SER A 520 -0.56 -0.84 2.33
CA SER A 520 -1.03 -1.07 0.96
C SER A 520 -2.56 -0.97 0.83
N PHE A 521 -3.34 -1.14 1.90
CA PHE A 521 -4.80 -0.98 1.90
C PHE A 521 -5.37 -0.22 3.12
N ALA A 522 -4.58 -0.02 4.19
CA ALA A 522 -4.93 0.80 5.35
C ALA A 522 -3.82 1.84 5.63
N PRO A 523 -3.76 2.96 4.87
CA PRO A 523 -2.57 3.82 4.79
C PRO A 523 -2.12 4.46 6.11
N ASN A 524 -3.05 4.65 7.06
CA ASN A 524 -2.77 5.25 8.36
C ASN A 524 -2.63 4.20 9.48
N HIS A 525 -2.57 2.91 9.14
CA HIS A 525 -2.40 1.85 10.11
C HIS A 525 -0.91 1.54 10.36
N VAL A 526 -0.57 1.32 11.62
CA VAL A 526 0.72 0.77 12.04
C VAL A 526 0.44 -0.28 13.11
N CYS A 527 0.91 -1.52 12.89
CA CYS A 527 0.99 -2.49 13.99
C CYS A 527 2.26 -2.21 14.80
N VAL A 528 2.14 -2.20 16.12
CA VAL A 528 3.30 -2.30 17.04
C VAL A 528 3.28 -3.71 17.63
N VAL A 529 4.25 -4.52 17.24
CA VAL A 529 4.35 -5.93 17.61
C VAL A 529 5.30 -6.07 18.79
N THR A 530 4.80 -6.69 19.86
CA THR A 530 5.55 -6.98 21.09
C THR A 530 5.58 -8.48 21.33
N PRO A 531 6.49 -9.01 22.17
CA PRO A 531 6.48 -10.42 22.53
C PRO A 531 5.12 -10.94 22.99
N GLU A 532 4.38 -10.14 23.76
CA GLU A 532 3.08 -10.50 24.34
C GLU A 532 1.88 -9.91 23.57
N ARG A 533 2.13 -9.18 22.47
CA ARG A 533 1.10 -8.66 21.56
C ARG A 533 1.53 -8.84 20.11
N LEU A 534 1.18 -10.00 19.55
CA LEU A 534 1.39 -10.29 18.14
C LEU A 534 0.61 -9.32 17.23
N GLY A 535 1.07 -9.21 15.98
CA GLY A 535 0.34 -8.47 14.95
C GLY A 535 -1.07 -9.02 14.79
N LEU A 536 -2.05 -8.13 14.61
CA LEU A 536 -3.47 -8.48 14.59
C LEU A 536 -3.85 -9.52 13.52
N CYS A 537 -3.03 -9.69 12.49
CA CYS A 537 -3.20 -10.71 11.45
C CYS A 537 -2.95 -12.15 11.92
N GLY A 538 -2.40 -12.35 13.13
CA GLY A 538 -2.01 -13.68 13.63
C GLY A 538 -0.70 -14.21 13.04
N ALA A 539 -0.11 -13.52 12.06
CA ALA A 539 1.01 -14.03 11.26
C ALA A 539 2.37 -13.40 11.57
N VAL A 540 2.40 -12.25 12.25
CA VAL A 540 3.63 -11.51 12.53
C VAL A 540 3.83 -11.45 14.04
N SER A 541 4.74 -12.27 14.55
CA SER A 541 5.21 -12.19 15.93
C SER A 541 6.35 -11.18 16.08
N TRP A 542 6.78 -10.94 17.32
CA TRP A 542 7.94 -10.09 17.59
C TRP A 542 9.24 -10.67 16.98
N LEU A 543 9.39 -11.99 17.01
CA LEU A 543 10.53 -12.67 16.36
C LEU A 543 10.48 -12.52 14.85
N ASP A 544 9.29 -12.59 14.23
CA ASP A 544 9.14 -12.35 12.79
C ASP A 544 9.47 -10.90 12.44
N GLY A 545 9.04 -9.93 13.24
CA GLY A 545 9.38 -8.51 13.04
C GLY A 545 10.89 -8.26 13.13
N LYS A 546 11.57 -8.91 14.10
CA LYS A 546 13.02 -8.89 14.23
C LYS A 546 13.71 -9.51 13.02
N ALA A 547 13.33 -10.73 12.67
CA ALA A 547 13.89 -11.45 11.53
C ALA A 547 13.68 -10.65 10.24
N SER A 548 12.50 -10.11 10.00
CA SER A 548 12.24 -9.30 8.80
C SER A 548 13.14 -8.08 8.71
N ASN A 549 13.46 -7.42 9.83
CA ASN A 549 14.40 -6.29 9.85
C ASN A 549 15.85 -6.74 9.59
N GLU A 550 16.25 -7.93 10.08
CA GLU A 550 17.57 -8.51 9.81
C GLU A 550 17.73 -8.88 8.32
N ILE A 551 16.65 -9.34 7.69
CA ILE A 551 16.59 -9.67 6.25
C ILE A 551 16.64 -8.40 5.40
N ASP A 552 15.78 -7.44 5.72
CA ASP A 552 15.69 -6.15 5.02
C ASP A 552 15.56 -4.99 6.03
N PRO A 553 16.69 -4.30 6.32
CA PRO A 553 16.69 -3.15 7.23
C PRO A 553 15.85 -1.97 6.76
N THR A 554 15.48 -1.92 5.47
CA THR A 554 14.61 -0.89 4.88
C THR A 554 13.17 -1.34 4.71
N GLY A 555 12.85 -2.57 5.11
CA GLY A 555 11.53 -3.17 4.97
C GLY A 555 10.47 -2.63 5.94
N PRO A 556 9.27 -3.23 5.94
CA PRO A 556 8.11 -2.74 6.68
C PRO A 556 8.21 -2.93 8.20
N ASN A 557 9.17 -3.72 8.68
CA ASN A 557 9.40 -3.98 10.09
C ASN A 557 10.60 -3.19 10.59
N GLN A 558 10.35 -2.21 11.45
CA GLN A 558 11.39 -1.32 12.00
C GLN A 558 11.45 -1.44 13.52
N PRO A 559 12.64 -1.49 14.13
CA PRO A 559 12.77 -1.55 15.57
C PRO A 559 12.32 -0.22 16.20
N ILE A 560 11.52 -0.32 17.26
CA ILE A 560 11.12 0.81 18.11
C ILE A 560 11.70 0.55 19.50
N LYS A 561 12.72 1.32 19.89
CA LYS A 561 13.26 1.23 21.24
C LYS A 561 12.21 1.66 22.26
N LYS A 562 12.15 1.01 23.41
CA LYS A 562 11.24 1.38 24.50
C LYS A 562 11.80 2.53 25.34
N GLU A 563 11.83 3.72 24.76
CA GLU A 563 12.35 4.94 25.39
C GLU A 563 11.21 5.90 25.80
N GLY A 564 11.40 6.59 26.93
CA GLY A 564 10.44 7.57 27.46
C GLY A 564 9.09 6.95 27.86
N PRO A 565 9.04 6.03 28.85
CA PRO A 565 7.76 5.54 29.36
C PRO A 565 6.92 6.70 29.90
N ILE A 566 5.68 6.81 29.41
CA ILE A 566 4.70 7.82 29.84
C ILE A 566 3.71 7.19 30.82
N ASP A 567 3.23 5.99 30.50
CA ASP A 567 2.31 5.21 31.33
C ASP A 567 2.59 3.71 31.10
N GLU A 568 3.25 3.05 32.04
CA GLU A 568 3.62 1.64 31.88
C GLU A 568 2.43 0.68 32.05
N GLU A 569 1.39 1.10 32.78
CA GLU A 569 0.17 0.30 32.98
C GLU A 569 -0.62 0.20 31.68
N LYS A 570 -0.78 1.33 30.98
CA LYS A 570 -1.38 1.39 29.65
C LYS A 570 -0.41 1.03 28.52
N GLY A 571 0.87 0.93 28.82
CA GLY A 571 1.91 0.67 27.83
C GLY A 571 1.99 1.80 26.81
N ILE A 572 2.26 3.02 27.27
CA ILE A 572 2.46 4.21 26.45
C ILE A 572 3.92 4.65 26.60
N TRP A 573 4.62 4.74 25.47
CA TRP A 573 6.00 5.21 25.38
C TRP A 573 6.08 6.36 24.39
N GLN A 574 6.85 7.39 24.71
CA GLN A 574 7.11 8.52 23.82
C GLN A 574 7.67 8.05 22.47
N SER A 575 8.65 7.14 22.49
CA SER A 575 9.25 6.54 21.29
C SER A 575 8.24 5.81 20.39
N VAL A 576 7.30 5.06 20.99
CA VAL A 576 6.21 4.40 20.26
C VAL A 576 5.28 5.44 19.65
N ASN A 577 4.87 6.45 20.42
CA ASN A 577 4.01 7.54 19.94
C ASN A 577 4.66 8.32 18.79
N GLU A 578 5.94 8.66 18.88
CA GLU A 578 6.69 9.33 17.81
C GLU A 578 6.75 8.48 16.54
N PHE A 579 7.02 7.17 16.67
CA PHE A 579 7.02 6.27 15.53
C PHE A 579 5.64 6.19 14.88
N VAL A 580 4.60 5.97 15.68
CA VAL A 580 3.20 5.87 15.23
C VAL A 580 2.77 7.18 14.59
N TYR A 581 3.03 8.34 15.18
CA TYR A 581 2.68 9.63 14.60
C TYR A 581 3.31 9.85 13.22
N ASN A 582 4.60 9.54 13.08
CA ASN A 582 5.29 9.71 11.80
C ASN A 582 4.80 8.73 10.73
N ASN A 583 4.52 7.48 11.11
CA ASN A 583 4.17 6.40 10.17
C ASN A 583 2.66 6.20 9.96
N THR A 584 1.81 6.86 10.73
CA THR A 584 0.35 6.94 10.49
C THR A 584 -0.03 8.21 9.75
N ASN A 585 0.94 8.86 9.10
CA ASN A 585 0.75 10.10 8.37
C ASN A 585 0.21 11.23 9.26
N ARG A 586 0.66 11.25 10.52
CA ARG A 586 0.28 12.21 11.57
C ARG A 586 -1.19 12.15 11.98
N ASN A 587 -1.86 11.03 11.73
CA ASN A 587 -3.27 10.83 12.13
C ASN A 587 -3.40 10.33 13.57
N ILE A 588 -2.43 9.53 14.05
CA ILE A 588 -2.48 8.94 15.39
C ILE A 588 -1.34 9.51 16.22
N GLU A 589 -1.69 10.28 17.27
CA GLU A 589 -0.70 10.94 18.13
C GLU A 589 -0.16 10.01 19.21
N GLU A 590 -1.03 9.18 19.79
CA GLU A 590 -0.69 8.32 20.91
C GLU A 590 -1.36 6.95 20.77
N CYS A 591 -0.68 5.90 21.24
CA CYS A 591 -1.16 4.52 21.16
C CYS A 591 -0.92 3.80 22.49
N SER A 592 -1.99 3.28 23.09
CA SER A 592 -1.91 2.37 24.23
C SER A 592 -1.72 0.93 23.77
N MET A 593 -0.70 0.28 24.33
CA MET A 593 -0.41 -1.12 24.05
C MET A 593 -1.26 -2.08 24.89
N TYR A 594 -1.81 -1.63 26.02
CA TYR A 594 -2.50 -2.51 26.97
C TYR A 594 -3.92 -2.06 27.33
N SER A 595 -4.44 -0.98 26.74
CA SER A 595 -5.84 -0.57 26.80
C SER A 595 -6.47 -0.58 25.40
N PHE A 596 -7.73 -0.99 25.31
CA PHE A 596 -8.55 -0.83 24.11
C PHE A 596 -9.61 0.28 24.26
N ILE A 597 -9.80 0.79 25.49
CA ILE A 597 -10.68 1.93 25.79
C ILE A 597 -9.93 3.25 25.59
N ASP A 598 -8.71 3.38 26.11
CA ASP A 598 -7.91 4.60 26.00
C ASP A 598 -6.92 4.50 24.83
N ARG A 599 -7.20 5.23 23.74
CA ARG A 599 -6.31 5.38 22.57
C ARG A 599 -5.78 4.03 22.06
N PRO A 600 -6.66 3.08 21.67
CA PRO A 600 -6.26 1.77 21.19
C PRO A 600 -5.32 1.85 19.98
N MET A 601 -4.56 0.78 19.73
CA MET A 601 -3.94 0.60 18.43
C MET A 601 -5.01 0.50 17.34
N THR A 602 -4.76 1.13 16.19
CA THR A 602 -5.66 1.04 15.04
C THR A 602 -5.67 -0.37 14.45
N SER A 603 -6.64 -0.67 13.59
CA SER A 603 -6.73 -1.95 12.88
C SER A 603 -6.78 -1.74 11.37
N CYS A 604 -6.13 -2.61 10.59
CA CYS A 604 -6.20 -2.54 9.12
C CYS A 604 -7.46 -3.24 8.57
N GLY A 605 -7.52 -4.57 8.63
CA GLY A 605 -8.63 -5.36 8.07
C GLY A 605 -8.37 -6.87 8.01
N CYS A 606 -7.13 -7.29 8.23
CA CYS A 606 -6.72 -8.70 8.23
C CYS A 606 -6.79 -9.37 9.62
N PHE A 607 -7.44 -8.73 10.61
CA PHE A 607 -7.58 -9.30 11.96
C PHE A 607 -8.33 -10.64 11.95
N GLU A 608 -7.91 -11.57 12.79
CA GLU A 608 -8.59 -12.86 12.99
C GLU A 608 -9.84 -12.69 13.86
N CYS A 609 -9.73 -11.81 14.86
CA CYS A 609 -10.75 -11.52 15.85
C CYS A 609 -11.03 -10.02 15.95
N ILE A 610 -12.24 -9.68 16.39
CA ILE A 610 -12.58 -8.32 16.83
C ILE A 610 -13.11 -8.42 18.24
N MET A 611 -12.57 -7.58 19.13
CA MET A 611 -13.15 -7.31 20.44
C MET A 611 -13.99 -6.04 20.43
N GLY A 612 -15.00 -6.01 21.27
CA GLY A 612 -15.91 -4.90 21.43
C GLY A 612 -16.48 -4.84 22.83
N ILE A 613 -16.67 -3.64 23.34
CA ILE A 613 -17.26 -3.42 24.66
C ILE A 613 -18.74 -3.82 24.68
N VAL A 614 -19.19 -4.39 25.80
CA VAL A 614 -20.60 -4.65 26.13
C VAL A 614 -20.88 -3.97 27.48
N PRO A 615 -21.25 -2.67 27.48
CA PRO A 615 -21.35 -1.87 28.70
C PRO A 615 -22.32 -2.45 29.74
N GLU A 616 -23.44 -3.03 29.29
CA GLU A 616 -24.51 -3.56 30.13
C GLU A 616 -24.02 -4.63 31.11
N VAL A 617 -22.98 -5.38 30.73
CA VAL A 617 -22.38 -6.49 31.51
C VAL A 617 -20.95 -6.16 31.98
N ASN A 618 -20.57 -4.88 31.93
CA ASN A 618 -19.27 -4.36 32.38
C ASN A 618 -18.05 -5.12 31.79
N GLY A 619 -18.19 -5.62 30.56
CA GLY A 619 -17.25 -6.56 29.96
C GLY A 619 -17.04 -6.34 28.47
N VAL A 620 -16.34 -7.30 27.85
CA VAL A 620 -16.01 -7.31 26.43
C VAL A 620 -16.44 -8.62 25.78
N MET A 621 -16.87 -8.52 24.52
CA MET A 621 -17.11 -9.67 23.66
C MET A 621 -15.98 -9.78 22.63
N ILE A 622 -15.69 -11.00 22.19
CA ILE A 622 -14.82 -11.28 21.05
C ILE A 622 -15.64 -12.01 20.00
N THR A 623 -15.45 -11.73 18.72
CA THR A 623 -15.96 -12.55 17.62
C THR A 623 -14.87 -12.81 16.58
N THR A 624 -15.02 -13.85 15.77
CA THR A 624 -14.01 -14.31 14.79
C THR A 624 -14.50 -14.12 13.36
N ARG A 625 -13.56 -14.09 12.41
CA ARG A 625 -13.85 -13.98 10.97
C ARG A 625 -14.77 -15.10 10.48
N GLU A 626 -14.66 -16.27 11.08
CA GLU A 626 -15.41 -17.48 10.77
C GLU A 626 -16.82 -17.49 11.39
N HIS A 627 -17.06 -16.68 12.41
CA HIS A 627 -18.35 -16.59 13.08
C HIS A 627 -19.29 -15.60 12.37
N GLY A 628 -20.24 -16.14 11.59
CA GLY A 628 -21.23 -15.35 10.85
C GLY A 628 -22.44 -14.85 11.66
N GLY A 629 -22.54 -15.20 12.95
CA GLY A 629 -23.68 -14.87 13.81
C GLY A 629 -23.69 -13.44 14.34
N MET A 630 -24.78 -13.09 15.03
CA MET A 630 -24.89 -11.84 15.79
C MET A 630 -24.13 -11.95 17.10
N THR A 631 -23.65 -10.82 17.62
CA THR A 631 -22.92 -10.75 18.89
C THR A 631 -23.64 -9.82 19.88
N PRO A 632 -23.34 -9.89 21.19
CA PRO A 632 -23.99 -9.07 22.20
C PRO A 632 -23.87 -7.55 22.01
N CYS A 633 -22.94 -7.06 21.17
CA CYS A 633 -22.83 -5.64 20.84
C CYS A 633 -23.74 -5.21 19.68
N GLY A 634 -24.63 -6.10 19.19
CA GLY A 634 -25.61 -5.80 18.15
C GLY A 634 -25.06 -5.79 16.72
N MET A 635 -23.83 -6.27 16.51
CA MET A 635 -23.19 -6.37 15.20
C MET A 635 -22.57 -7.76 14.97
N ASN A 636 -22.58 -8.25 13.74
CA ASN A 636 -21.80 -9.43 13.33
C ASN A 636 -20.35 -9.04 12.99
N PHE A 637 -19.46 -10.03 12.78
CA PHE A 637 -18.05 -9.78 12.45
C PHE A 637 -17.88 -8.86 11.23
N SER A 638 -18.61 -9.08 10.14
CA SER A 638 -18.47 -8.27 8.93
C SER A 638 -18.83 -6.80 9.14
N THR A 639 -19.85 -6.51 9.96
CA THR A 639 -20.25 -5.14 10.31
C THR A 639 -19.20 -4.50 11.21
N LEU A 640 -18.73 -5.22 12.23
CA LEU A 640 -17.64 -4.77 13.10
C LEU A 640 -16.36 -4.49 12.31
N ALA A 641 -16.00 -5.35 11.35
CA ALA A 641 -14.81 -5.20 10.54
C ALA A 641 -14.82 -3.89 9.73
N GLY A 642 -15.99 -3.50 9.22
CA GLY A 642 -16.18 -2.23 8.53
C GLY A 642 -16.05 -1.00 9.44
N SER A 643 -16.36 -1.15 10.73
CA SER A 643 -16.26 -0.06 11.73
C SER A 643 -14.87 0.08 12.34
N VAL A 644 -14.13 -1.03 12.48
CA VAL A 644 -12.84 -1.10 13.19
C VAL A 644 -11.64 -1.01 12.24
N GLY A 645 -11.79 -1.47 11.00
CA GLY A 645 -10.73 -1.44 9.99
C GLY A 645 -10.41 -0.04 9.44
N GLY A 646 -9.38 0.05 8.60
CA GLY A 646 -9.00 1.26 7.87
C GLY A 646 -7.96 2.15 8.54
N GLY A 647 -7.41 1.75 9.68
CA GLY A 647 -6.36 2.50 10.37
C GLY A 647 -6.88 3.68 11.20
N VAL A 648 -8.10 3.56 11.73
CA VAL A 648 -8.71 4.54 12.64
C VAL A 648 -8.61 4.10 14.09
N GLN A 649 -8.61 5.05 15.02
CA GLN A 649 -8.70 4.77 16.46
C GLN A 649 -10.17 4.65 16.88
N THR A 650 -10.54 3.49 17.39
CA THR A 650 -11.91 3.17 17.80
C THR A 650 -11.97 2.74 19.26
N PRO A 651 -11.94 3.67 20.22
CA PRO A 651 -12.14 3.37 21.64
C PRO A 651 -13.31 2.40 21.88
N GLY A 652 -13.05 1.30 22.58
CA GLY A 652 -14.05 0.26 22.84
C GLY A 652 -14.19 -0.80 21.75
N PHE A 653 -13.41 -0.73 20.66
CA PHE A 653 -13.34 -1.77 19.65
C PHE A 653 -11.91 -1.96 19.12
N MET A 654 -11.46 -3.20 18.94
CA MET A 654 -10.10 -3.47 18.47
C MET A 654 -10.00 -4.79 17.72
N GLY A 655 -9.34 -4.79 16.56
CA GLY A 655 -8.95 -6.00 15.86
C GLY A 655 -7.69 -6.61 16.47
N HIS A 656 -7.65 -7.94 16.61
CA HIS A 656 -6.50 -8.66 17.15
C HIS A 656 -6.40 -10.09 16.60
N GLY A 657 -5.24 -10.72 16.81
CA GLY A 657 -5.06 -12.15 16.51
C GLY A 657 -5.67 -13.03 17.60
N ARG A 658 -6.02 -14.28 17.27
CA ARG A 658 -6.61 -15.29 18.18
C ARG A 658 -5.72 -15.51 19.40
N ALA A 659 -4.42 -15.67 19.19
CA ALA A 659 -3.44 -15.94 20.26
C ALA A 659 -3.29 -14.79 21.27
N PHE A 660 -3.68 -13.55 20.93
CA PHE A 660 -3.57 -12.42 21.85
C PHE A 660 -4.45 -12.59 23.09
N VAL A 661 -5.55 -13.34 22.98
CA VAL A 661 -6.46 -13.64 24.12
C VAL A 661 -5.73 -14.38 25.25
N LEU A 662 -4.70 -15.16 24.93
CA LEU A 662 -3.91 -15.91 25.90
C LEU A 662 -2.80 -15.09 26.56
N SER A 663 -2.58 -13.85 26.11
CA SER A 663 -1.51 -12.99 26.59
C SER A 663 -1.75 -12.48 28.00
N LYS A 664 -0.68 -12.34 28.79
CA LYS A 664 -0.72 -11.63 30.08
C LYS A 664 -0.98 -10.13 29.90
N LYS A 665 -0.69 -9.59 28.71
CA LYS A 665 -0.91 -8.19 28.31
C LYS A 665 -2.24 -7.98 27.56
N PHE A 666 -3.07 -9.02 27.44
CA PHE A 666 -4.40 -8.91 26.85
C PHE A 666 -5.20 -7.88 27.62
N ILE A 667 -5.42 -6.68 27.05
CA ILE A 667 -6.12 -5.53 27.64
C ILE A 667 -5.89 -5.35 29.16
N SER A 668 -4.63 -5.51 29.61
CA SER A 668 -4.32 -5.62 31.03
C SER A 668 -4.64 -4.34 31.81
N ALA A 669 -4.60 -3.17 31.17
CA ALA A 669 -4.99 -1.90 31.77
C ALA A 669 -6.52 -1.79 32.00
N ASP A 670 -7.31 -2.61 31.29
CA ASP A 670 -8.78 -2.57 31.35
C ASP A 670 -9.36 -3.73 32.18
N GLY A 671 -8.51 -4.51 32.86
CA GLY A 671 -8.90 -5.65 33.69
C GLY A 671 -8.69 -7.02 33.04
N GLY A 672 -8.08 -7.05 31.86
CA GLY A 672 -7.57 -8.27 31.25
C GLY A 672 -8.61 -9.32 30.89
N LEU A 673 -8.21 -10.58 30.95
CA LEU A 673 -9.06 -11.72 30.60
C LEU A 673 -10.35 -11.78 31.42
N ALA A 674 -10.37 -11.24 32.65
CA ALA A 674 -11.55 -11.20 33.52
C ALA A 674 -12.73 -10.42 32.93
N ARG A 675 -12.47 -9.54 31.95
CA ARG A 675 -13.51 -8.78 31.23
C ARG A 675 -14.20 -9.57 30.13
N LEU A 676 -13.64 -10.69 29.68
CA LEU A 676 -14.19 -11.45 28.56
C LEU A 676 -15.47 -12.18 28.96
N VAL A 677 -16.62 -11.63 28.56
CA VAL A 677 -17.96 -12.15 28.92
C VAL A 677 -18.60 -12.97 27.82
N TRP A 678 -18.15 -12.84 26.58
CA TRP A 678 -18.71 -13.57 25.44
C TRP A 678 -17.67 -13.86 24.36
N MET A 679 -17.69 -15.06 23.81
CA MET A 679 -16.88 -15.45 22.66
C MET A 679 -17.51 -16.64 21.93
N PRO A 680 -17.34 -16.80 20.60
CA PRO A 680 -17.87 -17.94 19.88
C PRO A 680 -17.37 -19.26 20.46
N LYS A 681 -18.21 -20.28 20.46
CA LYS A 681 -17.83 -21.63 20.88
C LYS A 681 -16.61 -22.15 20.11
N GLU A 682 -16.54 -21.87 18.80
CA GLU A 682 -15.39 -22.21 17.97
C GLU A 682 -14.08 -21.61 18.49
N LEU A 683 -14.09 -20.37 18.99
CA LEU A 683 -12.89 -19.76 19.56
C LEU A 683 -12.54 -20.38 20.92
N LYS A 684 -13.53 -20.76 21.74
CA LYS A 684 -13.28 -21.51 22.98
C LYS A 684 -12.63 -22.85 22.69
N ASP A 685 -13.14 -23.56 21.69
CA ASP A 685 -12.62 -24.86 21.27
C ASP A 685 -11.22 -24.73 20.67
N TRP A 686 -10.96 -23.67 19.89
CA TRP A 686 -9.65 -23.39 19.29
C TRP A 686 -8.58 -23.06 20.34
N LEU A 687 -8.90 -22.19 21.31
CA LEU A 687 -7.98 -21.84 22.40
C LEU A 687 -7.84 -22.98 23.42
N GLY A 688 -8.86 -23.82 23.53
CA GLY A 688 -8.86 -25.09 24.25
C GLY A 688 -8.33 -24.99 25.68
N ASP A 689 -7.43 -25.89 26.03
CA ASP A 689 -6.84 -25.98 27.38
C ASP A 689 -5.90 -24.82 27.70
N ASP A 690 -5.37 -24.12 26.70
CA ASP A 690 -4.46 -23.00 26.95
C ASP A 690 -5.22 -21.81 27.53
N LEU A 691 -6.48 -21.58 27.13
CA LEU A 691 -7.33 -20.58 27.77
C LEU A 691 -7.57 -20.90 29.26
N ARG A 692 -7.81 -22.18 29.59
CA ARG A 692 -7.99 -22.62 30.99
C ARG A 692 -6.73 -22.41 31.82
N LYS A 693 -5.56 -22.78 31.28
CA LYS A 693 -4.26 -22.56 31.93
C LYS A 693 -3.98 -21.07 32.14
N THR A 694 -4.27 -20.24 31.14
CA THR A 694 -4.11 -18.79 31.24
C THR A 694 -5.03 -18.22 32.32
N ALA A 695 -6.31 -18.62 32.35
CA ALA A 695 -7.25 -18.18 33.38
C ALA A 695 -6.82 -18.58 34.80
N GLU A 696 -6.31 -19.81 34.98
CA GLU A 696 -5.75 -20.27 36.25
C GLU A 696 -4.50 -19.48 36.64
N ALA A 697 -3.57 -19.26 35.71
CA ALA A 697 -2.35 -18.48 35.94
C ALA A 697 -2.62 -17.02 36.29
N LEU A 698 -3.73 -16.45 35.82
CA LEU A 698 -4.20 -15.10 36.15
C LEU A 698 -5.08 -15.04 37.40
N GLY A 699 -5.30 -16.17 38.09
CA GLY A 699 -6.06 -16.23 39.34
C GLY A 699 -7.59 -16.21 39.18
N LEU A 700 -8.11 -16.44 37.97
CA LEU A 700 -9.55 -16.50 37.69
C LEU A 700 -10.15 -17.89 37.91
N GLY A 701 -9.29 -18.91 37.99
CA GLY A 701 -9.66 -20.33 38.06
C GLY A 701 -9.86 -20.95 36.67
N ALA A 702 -9.57 -22.24 36.54
CA ALA A 702 -9.75 -22.96 35.28
C ALA A 702 -11.23 -23.02 34.82
N ASP A 703 -12.16 -22.94 35.78
CA ASP A 703 -13.61 -22.86 35.57
C ASP A 703 -14.08 -21.50 35.02
N PHE A 704 -13.21 -20.48 34.97
CA PHE A 704 -13.54 -19.18 34.38
C PHE A 704 -14.07 -19.31 32.95
N VAL A 705 -13.51 -20.22 32.15
CA VAL A 705 -13.92 -20.43 30.75
C VAL A 705 -15.39 -20.83 30.64
N ASP A 706 -15.92 -21.53 31.64
CA ASP A 706 -17.33 -21.96 31.70
C ASP A 706 -18.28 -20.85 32.21
N LYS A 707 -17.72 -19.70 32.64
CA LYS A 707 -18.47 -18.50 33.02
C LYS A 707 -18.65 -17.53 31.85
N ILE A 708 -17.88 -17.69 30.77
CA ILE A 708 -17.97 -16.88 29.56
C ILE A 708 -19.16 -17.38 28.74
N ALA A 709 -20.06 -16.51 28.30
CA ALA A 709 -21.15 -16.87 27.40
C ALA A 709 -20.65 -17.16 25.97
N ASP A 710 -21.48 -17.79 25.15
CA ASP A 710 -21.26 -18.01 23.71
C ASP A 710 -22.60 -17.99 22.97
N GLU A 711 -22.60 -18.22 21.66
CA GLU A 711 -23.80 -18.20 20.83
C GLU A 711 -24.84 -19.27 21.20
N THR A 712 -24.48 -20.28 22.01
CA THR A 712 -25.42 -21.30 22.53
C THR A 712 -26.17 -20.83 23.77
N ILE A 713 -25.69 -19.76 24.42
CA ILE A 713 -26.34 -19.09 25.55
C ILE A 713 -27.22 -17.93 25.05
N GLY A 714 -26.67 -17.05 24.22
CA GLY A 714 -27.35 -15.87 23.73
C GLY A 714 -26.48 -14.99 22.83
N THR A 715 -27.12 -14.06 22.12
CA THR A 715 -26.46 -13.14 21.18
C THR A 715 -26.77 -11.66 21.46
N THR A 716 -27.42 -11.37 22.58
CA THR A 716 -27.71 -10.01 23.07
C THR A 716 -27.27 -9.87 24.53
N ALA A 717 -27.02 -8.63 24.99
CA ALA A 717 -26.68 -8.38 26.39
C ALA A 717 -27.76 -8.88 27.37
N GLU A 718 -29.04 -8.71 27.02
CA GLU A 718 -30.18 -9.17 27.83
C GLU A 718 -30.24 -10.69 27.96
N GLU A 719 -29.92 -11.42 26.89
CA GLU A 719 -29.93 -12.90 26.89
C GLU A 719 -28.78 -13.47 27.73
N ILE A 720 -27.60 -12.83 27.71
CA ILE A 720 -26.42 -13.36 28.40
C ILE A 720 -26.33 -12.92 29.86
N MET A 721 -26.96 -11.80 30.24
CA MET A 721 -26.88 -11.27 31.61
C MET A 721 -27.29 -12.29 32.69
N PRO A 722 -28.45 -12.99 32.59
CA PRO A 722 -28.83 -13.97 33.61
C PRO A 722 -27.81 -15.10 33.79
N PHE A 723 -27.18 -15.54 32.69
CA PHE A 723 -26.13 -16.55 32.73
C PHE A 723 -24.88 -16.04 33.45
N LEU A 724 -24.45 -14.80 33.16
CA LEU A 724 -23.29 -14.19 33.81
C LEU A 724 -23.51 -13.99 35.31
N GLU A 725 -24.73 -13.60 35.72
CA GLU A 725 -25.13 -13.49 37.13
C GLU A 725 -25.13 -14.86 37.84
N GLU A 726 -25.75 -15.87 37.22
CA GLU A 726 -25.81 -17.24 37.77
C GLU A 726 -24.39 -17.83 37.96
N LYS A 727 -23.50 -17.59 36.99
CA LYS A 727 -22.11 -18.05 37.03
C LYS A 727 -21.21 -17.20 37.91
N GLY A 728 -21.69 -16.07 38.42
CA GLY A 728 -20.89 -15.13 39.20
C GLY A 728 -19.69 -14.61 38.42
N HIS A 729 -19.92 -14.17 37.18
CA HIS A 729 -18.84 -13.70 36.32
C HIS A 729 -18.11 -12.49 36.94
N PRO A 730 -16.76 -12.50 37.03
CA PRO A 730 -16.02 -11.47 37.77
C PRO A 730 -16.24 -10.05 37.24
N ALA A 731 -16.38 -9.88 35.91
CA ALA A 731 -16.62 -8.58 35.28
C ALA A 731 -17.80 -7.80 35.89
N LEU A 732 -18.86 -8.48 36.34
CA LEU A 732 -20.05 -7.83 36.91
C LEU A 732 -19.77 -7.09 38.22
N THR A 733 -18.67 -7.43 38.91
CA THR A 733 -18.29 -6.86 40.22
C THR A 733 -16.98 -6.09 40.20
N MET A 734 -16.30 -6.03 39.05
CA MET A 734 -15.14 -5.19 38.87
C MET A 734 -15.55 -3.72 38.76
N ASP A 735 -14.58 -2.81 38.91
CA ASP A 735 -14.82 -1.39 38.66
C ASP A 735 -15.42 -1.17 37.25
N PRO A 736 -16.23 -0.12 37.04
CA PRO A 736 -16.78 0.17 35.72
C PRO A 736 -15.66 0.32 34.67
N LEU A 737 -15.86 -0.29 33.50
CA LEU A 737 -14.95 -0.15 32.36
C LEU A 737 -14.96 1.26 31.76
N MET A 738 -16.06 2.02 31.99
CA MET A 738 -16.27 3.41 31.59
C MET A 738 -17.08 4.17 32.64
#